data_AF-A0AAD2G928-F1
#
_entry.id   AF-A0AAD2G928-F1
#
_cell.length_a   1.000
_cell.length_b   1.000
_cell.length_c   1.000
_cell.angle_alpha   90.00
_cell.angle_beta   90.00
_cell.angle_gamma   90.00
#
_symmetry.space_group_name_H-M   'P 1'
#
loop_
_entity.id
_entity.type
_entity.pdbx_description
1 polymer ?
#
loop_
_entity_poly.entity_id
_entity_poly.type
_entity_poly.pdbx_seq_one_letter_code
_entity_poly.pdbx_strand_id
1 'polypeptide(L)'
;MPSFDSCKAKMEAEGIAPSAISAFESTFSSLLSGNTGMIPESTIAPAPDLVNAESFSGEPDTSLLAKTVVLKLNGGLGTGMGLDKAKSLLKVKGDDTFLDLTAKQIIAMREEFKSNVKFMLMNSFSTSADTLEFLQKGYPALAGETGLEMMQNKVPKIDATTLEPATCESDPSNEWCPPGHGDLYAALEGSGCLDSLLADGYKYMFVSNSDNLGASLDLSILTHFAKSDTPFMMECCERTENDKKGGHLAVRNSDGQLILRESAMCADEDEAAFQDISKHRYFNTNNLWIRLDKLKEIINASGGFIPLPMIKNKKTVDPKDDSSQKVLQLETAMGAAIECFKGASAIVVPRTRFAPVKKCNDLLLLRSDAYLLENNKPVLNPECGGKAPTMALDSKKYKLVGALEESTTGGIPSLVKCTKLKVSGLVRMGKGTKFVGDVSIVNNSDEPKLVPAGEVTGDLDLTDTIGLGELKKTIVSTAPIDGQKPGTSGLRKKTKVFMGKNYLENFVQAAFDAIKESGTNVSEGSLLVGGDGRYFNPEAIQIIIKMAAANGVNRIWVGQDGLLSTPAVSATIRERGPVWQKAFGAFILTASHNPGGPEEDFGIKYNCENGGPAPDKLTEAIYKNTTNISSYNICSDFPAVDIAKAGTTTVKSADGSTEVSVEVISSTESHVNLLKSVFDFGLIKALLDRPDFSMVYDAMHGVNGPYVKRVFVEELGLSEDICMNCIPKEDFNGGHADPNLTYAKELVALMGLDRKGNKVDTGDRKIPSFGCAADGDGDRNMILGTKFFVSPSDSLAVIASYADEIPFFKAQGGLKGVARSMPTSGAVDRVAKDLNFDLFETPTGWKYFGNLMDSKALFGGKDYTPFICGEESFGTGSDHVREKDGLWAVLAWLSILASVNTDASKPLITVEDLVTKHWKKYGRNYYCRYDYEGVDKTKAVAMMDKMRAETASNTGKTVGKYKIATADDFTYVDPVDGSVAKKQGIRFLMEDGSRVIFRLSGTAGSGATIRMYIEQYEPEKTDSLAADALAGLIRVALDLCGMKEYIGTEEPTVIT
;
A
#
# COMPACT_ATOMS: atom_id res chain seq x y z
N MET A 1 55.64 -22.67 -23.99
CA MET A 1 54.64 -21.59 -24.18
C MET A 1 53.33 -22.11 -23.61
N PRO A 2 52.52 -21.27 -22.95
CA PRO A 2 51.19 -21.69 -22.52
C PRO A 2 50.41 -22.22 -23.73
N SER A 3 49.83 -23.40 -23.59
CA SER A 3 49.04 -24.05 -24.65
C SER A 3 47.56 -23.71 -24.47
N PHE A 4 46.81 -23.59 -25.57
CA PHE A 4 45.37 -23.43 -25.51
C PHE A 4 44.65 -24.67 -24.92
N ASP A 5 45.34 -25.81 -24.84
CA ASP A 5 44.79 -27.10 -24.39
C ASP A 5 44.07 -27.02 -23.04
N SER A 6 44.62 -26.28 -22.05
CA SER A 6 43.98 -26.11 -20.73
C SER A 6 42.64 -25.35 -20.82
N CYS A 7 42.60 -24.29 -21.64
CA CYS A 7 41.38 -23.51 -21.90
C CYS A 7 40.35 -24.36 -22.64
N LYS A 8 40.80 -25.08 -23.67
CA LYS A 8 39.96 -25.97 -24.47
C LYS A 8 39.34 -27.06 -23.61
N ALA A 9 40.13 -27.77 -22.81
CA ALA A 9 39.63 -28.81 -21.92
C ALA A 9 38.61 -28.27 -20.91
N LYS A 10 38.83 -27.07 -20.38
CA LYS A 10 37.89 -26.40 -19.46
C LYS A 10 36.57 -26.04 -20.16
N MET A 11 36.63 -25.51 -21.38
CA MET A 11 35.45 -25.16 -22.17
C MET A 11 34.67 -26.40 -22.64
N GLU A 12 35.36 -27.47 -23.05
CA GLU A 12 34.73 -28.74 -23.43
C GLU A 12 34.03 -29.41 -22.23
N ALA A 13 34.66 -29.38 -21.04
CA ALA A 13 34.07 -29.90 -19.81
C ALA A 13 32.79 -29.15 -19.41
N GLU A 14 32.72 -27.85 -19.74
CA GLU A 14 31.55 -26.99 -19.50
C GLU A 14 30.50 -27.07 -20.63
N GLY A 15 30.76 -27.87 -21.68
CA GLY A 15 29.84 -28.06 -22.80
C GLY A 15 29.74 -26.85 -23.75
N ILE A 16 30.77 -26.00 -23.82
CA ILE A 16 30.78 -24.85 -24.72
C ILE A 16 30.86 -25.31 -26.18
N ALA A 17 30.11 -24.66 -27.07
CA ALA A 17 30.01 -25.04 -28.47
C ALA A 17 31.36 -24.94 -29.21
N PRO A 18 31.64 -25.82 -30.19
CA PRO A 18 32.89 -25.80 -30.96
C PRO A 18 33.19 -24.45 -31.64
N SER A 19 32.17 -23.77 -32.17
CA SER A 19 32.30 -22.44 -32.78
C SER A 19 32.85 -21.39 -31.80
N ALA A 20 32.40 -21.43 -30.54
CA ALA A 20 32.84 -20.52 -29.49
C ALA A 20 34.25 -20.88 -28.98
N ILE A 21 34.58 -22.17 -28.91
CA ILE A 21 35.94 -22.65 -28.61
C ILE A 21 36.92 -22.16 -29.69
N SER A 22 36.59 -22.32 -30.97
CA SER A 22 37.44 -21.85 -32.09
C SER A 22 37.58 -20.33 -32.13
N ALA A 23 36.49 -19.59 -31.86
CA ALA A 23 36.55 -18.14 -31.73
C ALA A 23 37.49 -17.71 -30.58
N PHE A 24 37.38 -18.36 -29.43
CA PHE A 24 38.25 -18.07 -28.29
C PHE A 24 39.71 -18.47 -28.56
N GLU A 25 39.96 -19.60 -29.21
CA GLU A 25 41.29 -20.05 -29.65
C GLU A 25 41.96 -19.02 -30.56
N SER A 26 41.20 -18.43 -31.49
CA SER A 26 41.69 -17.36 -32.37
C SER A 26 42.13 -16.13 -31.56
N THR A 27 41.32 -15.69 -30.60
CA THR A 27 41.68 -14.54 -29.75
C THR A 27 42.86 -14.85 -28.81
N PHE A 28 42.93 -16.06 -28.26
CA PHE A 28 44.02 -16.51 -27.41
C PHE A 28 45.33 -16.64 -28.19
N SER A 29 45.28 -17.16 -29.42
CA SER A 29 46.42 -17.21 -30.33
C SER A 29 46.92 -15.81 -30.69
N SER A 30 46.00 -14.87 -30.90
CA SER A 30 46.33 -13.45 -31.10
C SER A 30 47.07 -12.89 -29.87
N LEU A 31 46.61 -13.19 -28.65
CA LEU A 31 47.30 -12.80 -27.41
C LEU A 31 48.73 -13.37 -27.34
N LEU A 32 48.92 -14.66 -27.66
CA LEU A 32 50.22 -15.32 -27.63
C LEU A 32 51.21 -14.80 -28.68
N SER A 33 50.71 -14.37 -29.85
CA SER A 33 51.54 -13.81 -30.92
C SER A 33 52.13 -12.43 -30.59
N GLY A 34 51.75 -11.84 -29.45
CA GLY A 34 52.12 -10.48 -29.09
C GLY A 34 51.32 -9.40 -29.83
N ASN A 35 50.28 -9.79 -30.58
CA ASN A 35 49.38 -8.85 -31.23
C ASN A 35 48.72 -7.96 -30.15
N THR A 36 48.95 -6.66 -30.27
CA THR A 36 48.46 -5.68 -29.30
C THR A 36 46.99 -5.37 -29.50
N GLY A 37 46.39 -5.74 -30.64
CA GLY A 37 45.04 -5.35 -31.05
C GLY A 37 44.93 -3.89 -31.49
N MET A 38 46.06 -3.18 -31.57
CA MET A 38 46.10 -1.77 -31.94
C MET A 38 46.01 -1.59 -33.46
N ILE A 39 45.22 -0.61 -33.88
CA ILE A 39 45.08 -0.19 -35.28
C ILE A 39 45.76 1.18 -35.38
N PRO A 40 46.96 1.31 -35.96
CA PRO A 40 47.64 2.59 -36.11
C PRO A 40 46.90 3.52 -37.07
N GLU A 41 46.93 4.83 -36.83
CA GLU A 41 46.35 5.84 -37.72
C GLU A 41 46.95 5.78 -39.13
N SER A 42 48.21 5.38 -39.25
CA SER A 42 48.92 5.23 -40.54
C SER A 42 48.42 4.08 -41.41
N THR A 43 47.70 3.10 -40.85
CA THR A 43 47.19 1.94 -41.58
C THR A 43 45.75 2.13 -42.09
N ILE A 44 45.15 3.28 -41.79
CA ILE A 44 43.75 3.59 -42.10
C ILE A 44 43.60 4.94 -42.79
N ALA A 45 42.43 5.16 -43.38
CA ALA A 45 41.96 6.43 -43.90
C ALA A 45 40.54 6.72 -43.39
N PRO A 46 40.09 7.99 -43.37
CA PRO A 46 38.71 8.34 -43.03
C PRO A 46 37.70 7.59 -43.91
N ALA A 47 36.55 7.23 -43.32
CA ALA A 47 35.47 6.62 -44.10
C ALA A 47 34.91 7.61 -45.16
N PRO A 48 34.46 7.10 -46.33
CA PRO A 48 33.84 7.92 -47.37
C PRO A 48 32.54 8.55 -46.86
N ASP A 49 32.00 9.52 -47.61
CA ASP A 49 30.65 10.04 -47.34
C ASP A 49 29.62 8.91 -47.37
N LEU A 50 28.95 8.71 -46.24
CA LEU A 50 27.92 7.70 -46.09
C LEU A 50 26.56 8.23 -46.54
N VAL A 51 25.72 7.35 -47.09
CA VAL A 51 24.35 7.72 -47.49
C VAL A 51 23.50 7.97 -46.25
N ASN A 52 22.78 9.09 -46.21
CA ASN A 52 21.86 9.41 -45.12
C ASN A 52 20.53 8.64 -45.30
N ALA A 53 20.12 7.89 -44.28
CA ALA A 53 18.88 7.11 -44.27
C ALA A 53 17.62 7.98 -44.47
N GLU A 54 17.64 9.24 -44.04
CA GLU A 54 16.54 10.18 -44.25
C GLU A 54 16.37 10.59 -45.72
N SER A 55 17.38 10.35 -46.56
CA SER A 55 17.32 10.60 -48.01
C SER A 55 16.72 9.44 -48.81
N PHE A 56 16.44 8.30 -48.16
CA PHE A 56 15.84 7.15 -48.85
C PHE A 56 14.45 7.51 -49.37
N SER A 57 14.28 7.40 -50.68
CA SER A 57 13.04 7.70 -51.39
C SER A 57 12.43 6.42 -51.98
N GLY A 58 11.10 6.32 -51.95
CA GLY A 58 10.32 5.17 -52.43
C GLY A 58 9.43 4.57 -51.35
N GLU A 59 8.44 3.77 -51.78
CA GLU A 59 7.54 3.08 -50.85
C GLU A 59 8.28 1.94 -50.12
N PRO A 60 8.19 1.86 -48.79
CA PRO A 60 8.76 0.76 -48.02
C PRO A 60 8.13 -0.61 -48.39
N ASP A 61 8.96 -1.64 -48.59
CA ASP A 61 8.51 -2.98 -48.97
C ASP A 61 8.19 -3.83 -47.72
N THR A 62 6.91 -3.87 -47.36
CA THR A 62 6.41 -4.62 -46.19
C THR A 62 6.60 -6.13 -46.31
N SER A 63 6.75 -6.68 -47.54
CA SER A 63 6.92 -8.12 -47.75
C SER A 63 8.23 -8.66 -47.19
N LEU A 64 9.23 -7.78 -47.00
CA LEU A 64 10.54 -8.12 -46.43
C LEU A 64 10.46 -8.46 -44.94
N LEU A 65 9.45 -7.97 -44.22
CA LEU A 65 9.27 -8.25 -42.79
C LEU A 65 9.16 -9.76 -42.49
N ALA A 66 8.48 -10.53 -43.36
CA ALA A 66 8.34 -11.97 -43.21
C ALA A 66 9.66 -12.74 -43.36
N LYS A 67 10.68 -12.11 -43.93
CA LYS A 67 12.04 -12.66 -44.11
C LYS A 67 13.04 -12.05 -43.14
N THR A 68 12.58 -11.31 -42.13
CA THR A 68 13.45 -10.51 -41.26
C THR A 68 13.33 -10.92 -39.80
N VAL A 69 14.48 -10.98 -39.13
CA VAL A 69 14.64 -11.23 -37.70
C VAL A 69 15.08 -9.96 -37.00
N VAL A 70 14.44 -9.61 -35.89
CA VAL A 70 14.88 -8.59 -34.94
C VAL A 70 15.54 -9.30 -33.76
N LEU A 71 16.85 -9.13 -33.62
CA LEU A 71 17.63 -9.69 -32.53
C LEU A 71 18.07 -8.57 -31.58
N LYS A 72 17.68 -8.67 -30.31
CA LYS A 72 18.17 -7.79 -29.25
C LYS A 72 19.24 -8.47 -28.40
N LEU A 73 20.39 -7.84 -28.29
CA LEU A 73 21.45 -8.32 -27.39
C LEU A 73 21.13 -7.92 -25.96
N ASN A 74 20.85 -8.91 -25.12
CA ASN A 74 20.30 -8.74 -23.79
C ASN A 74 21.17 -9.37 -22.68
N GLY A 75 22.43 -9.69 -22.97
CA GLY A 75 23.32 -10.36 -22.01
C GLY A 75 23.85 -9.50 -20.85
N GLY A 76 23.61 -8.17 -20.87
CA GLY A 76 24.19 -7.24 -19.90
C GLY A 76 23.37 -7.05 -18.63
N LEU A 77 24.00 -7.20 -17.46
CA LEU A 77 23.40 -6.97 -16.14
C LEU A 77 23.35 -5.49 -15.71
N GLY A 78 24.06 -4.58 -16.38
CA GLY A 78 24.09 -3.16 -15.97
C GLY A 78 24.78 -2.90 -14.63
N THR A 79 25.69 -3.79 -14.19
CA THR A 79 26.42 -3.73 -12.91
C THR A 79 27.13 -2.39 -12.65
N GLY A 80 27.58 -1.70 -13.69
CA GLY A 80 28.19 -0.36 -13.56
C GLY A 80 27.25 0.71 -12.97
N MET A 81 25.94 0.46 -13.05
CA MET A 81 24.87 1.28 -12.49
C MET A 81 24.24 0.65 -11.22
N GLY A 82 24.83 -0.41 -10.68
CA GLY A 82 24.38 -1.08 -9.45
C GLY A 82 23.20 -2.03 -9.64
N LEU A 83 22.94 -2.47 -10.87
CA LEU A 83 21.88 -3.44 -11.17
C LEU A 83 22.39 -4.88 -11.01
N ASP A 84 21.50 -5.76 -10.54
CA ASP A 84 21.73 -7.18 -10.27
C ASP A 84 20.96 -8.11 -11.21
N LYS A 85 20.01 -7.57 -11.99
CA LYS A 85 19.21 -8.27 -13.02
C LYS A 85 19.57 -7.81 -14.43
N ALA A 86 18.94 -8.41 -15.44
CA ALA A 86 19.06 -7.97 -16.83
C ALA A 86 18.78 -6.46 -16.97
N LYS A 87 19.71 -5.72 -17.58
CA LYS A 87 19.62 -4.26 -17.73
C LYS A 87 18.36 -3.82 -18.48
N SER A 88 17.85 -4.68 -19.37
CA SER A 88 16.62 -4.40 -20.11
C SER A 88 15.37 -4.32 -19.22
N LEU A 89 15.44 -4.83 -18.00
CA LEU A 89 14.37 -4.74 -17.00
C LEU A 89 14.43 -3.44 -16.17
N LEU A 90 15.41 -2.57 -16.43
CA LEU A 90 15.45 -1.23 -15.83
C LEU A 90 14.25 -0.42 -16.35
N LYS A 91 13.46 0.14 -15.42
CA LYS A 91 12.39 1.09 -15.75
C LYS A 91 12.96 2.36 -16.36
N VAL A 92 12.46 2.73 -17.53
CA VAL A 92 12.97 3.84 -18.34
C VAL A 92 11.93 4.92 -18.61
N LYS A 93 10.64 4.58 -18.62
CA LYS A 93 9.57 5.55 -18.84
C LYS A 93 8.29 5.13 -18.15
N GLY A 94 7.88 5.87 -17.12
CA GLY A 94 6.80 5.42 -16.25
C GLY A 94 7.15 4.06 -15.64
N ASP A 95 6.24 3.09 -15.78
CA ASP A 95 6.48 1.71 -15.37
C ASP A 95 7.12 0.84 -16.46
N ASP A 96 7.29 1.34 -17.68
CA ASP A 96 7.86 0.58 -18.79
C ASP A 96 9.38 0.45 -18.67
N THR A 97 9.84 -0.78 -18.86
CA THR A 97 11.25 -1.17 -19.00
C THR A 97 11.73 -1.09 -20.45
N PHE A 98 13.03 -1.27 -20.72
CA PHE A 98 13.49 -1.41 -22.11
C PHE A 98 12.84 -2.60 -22.81
N LEU A 99 12.65 -3.69 -22.09
CA LEU A 99 12.06 -4.91 -22.61
C LEU A 99 10.56 -4.72 -22.89
N ASP A 100 9.83 -3.99 -22.05
CA ASP A 100 8.45 -3.57 -22.33
C ASP A 100 8.34 -2.83 -23.65
N LEU A 101 9.13 -1.76 -23.80
CA LEU A 101 9.08 -0.93 -24.99
C LEU A 101 9.45 -1.73 -26.24
N THR A 102 10.44 -2.61 -26.15
CA THR A 102 10.81 -3.52 -27.23
C THR A 102 9.66 -4.46 -27.59
N ALA A 103 9.03 -5.11 -26.60
CA ALA A 103 7.91 -6.02 -26.83
C ALA A 103 6.72 -5.30 -27.47
N LYS A 104 6.35 -4.12 -26.95
CA LYS A 104 5.29 -3.27 -27.50
C LYS A 104 5.58 -2.83 -28.93
N GLN A 105 6.82 -2.47 -29.25
CA GLN A 105 7.24 -2.12 -30.61
C GLN A 105 7.06 -3.29 -31.59
N ILE A 106 7.47 -4.51 -31.19
CA ILE A 106 7.31 -5.72 -32.03
C ILE A 106 5.83 -6.04 -32.24
N ILE A 107 5.02 -6.01 -31.18
CA ILE A 107 3.58 -6.29 -31.26
C ILE A 107 2.90 -5.27 -32.17
N ALA A 108 3.14 -3.97 -31.96
CA ALA A 108 2.59 -2.91 -32.79
C ALA A 108 2.95 -3.08 -34.27
N MET A 109 4.21 -3.44 -34.57
CA MET A 109 4.66 -3.67 -35.94
C MET A 109 3.96 -4.86 -36.61
N ARG A 110 3.80 -5.97 -35.88
CA ARG A 110 3.08 -7.14 -36.39
C ARG A 110 1.61 -6.83 -36.65
N GLU A 111 1.00 -6.03 -35.78
CA GLU A 111 -0.38 -5.60 -35.91
C GLU A 111 -0.59 -4.63 -37.08
N GLU A 112 0.29 -3.64 -37.23
CA GLU A 112 0.25 -2.61 -38.27
C GLU A 112 0.42 -3.24 -39.66
N PHE A 113 1.46 -4.06 -39.84
CA PHE A 113 1.81 -4.60 -41.15
C PHE A 113 1.25 -6.00 -41.43
N LYS A 114 0.48 -6.57 -40.50
CA LYS A 114 -0.06 -7.95 -40.59
C LYS A 114 1.01 -8.97 -40.99
N SER A 115 2.20 -8.83 -40.41
CA SER A 115 3.39 -9.61 -40.73
C SER A 115 3.91 -10.35 -39.50
N ASN A 116 4.59 -11.47 -39.71
CA ASN A 116 5.20 -12.27 -38.66
C ASN A 116 6.71 -12.01 -38.56
N VAL A 117 7.11 -10.75 -38.38
CA VAL A 117 8.53 -10.42 -38.15
C VAL A 117 9.03 -11.20 -36.93
N LYS A 118 10.15 -11.90 -37.08
CA LYS A 118 10.68 -12.77 -36.01
C LYS A 118 11.35 -11.93 -34.95
N PHE A 119 11.05 -12.18 -33.69
CA PHE A 119 11.69 -11.51 -32.56
C PHE A 119 12.53 -12.50 -31.76
N MET A 120 13.75 -12.08 -31.42
CA MET A 120 14.72 -12.89 -30.69
C MET A 120 15.51 -12.05 -29.68
N LEU A 121 15.96 -12.72 -28.62
CA LEU A 121 16.81 -12.18 -27.58
C LEU A 121 18.08 -13.02 -27.49
N MET A 122 19.25 -12.36 -27.46
CA MET A 122 20.49 -13.01 -27.04
C MET A 122 20.70 -12.75 -25.55
N ASN A 123 20.24 -13.68 -24.71
CA ASN A 123 20.44 -13.62 -23.26
C ASN A 123 21.79 -14.24 -22.89
N SER A 124 22.27 -13.91 -21.71
CA SER A 124 23.41 -14.58 -21.06
C SER A 124 22.92 -15.51 -19.96
N PHE A 125 23.83 -16.35 -19.48
CA PHE A 125 23.63 -17.22 -18.32
C PHE A 125 23.22 -16.44 -17.04
N SER A 126 23.41 -15.12 -17.00
CA SER A 126 22.99 -14.26 -15.89
C SER A 126 21.69 -13.50 -16.13
N THR A 127 21.15 -13.46 -17.36
CA THR A 127 20.00 -12.62 -17.72
C THR A 127 18.79 -13.40 -18.20
N SER A 128 18.98 -14.66 -18.61
CA SER A 128 17.94 -15.53 -19.17
C SER A 128 16.73 -15.68 -18.25
N ALA A 129 16.94 -16.15 -17.01
CA ALA A 129 15.86 -16.46 -16.08
C ALA A 129 14.94 -15.23 -15.82
N ASP A 130 15.53 -14.10 -15.44
CA ASP A 130 14.77 -12.86 -15.19
C ASP A 130 14.03 -12.37 -16.45
N THR A 131 14.65 -12.48 -17.62
CA THR A 131 14.08 -12.01 -18.89
C THR A 131 12.88 -12.87 -19.29
N LEU A 132 12.99 -14.19 -19.20
CA LEU A 132 11.91 -15.10 -19.56
C LEU A 132 10.75 -15.02 -18.57
N GLU A 133 11.03 -14.94 -17.26
CA GLU A 133 10.00 -14.73 -16.25
C GLU A 133 9.19 -13.45 -16.53
N PHE A 134 9.90 -12.36 -16.85
CA PHE A 134 9.29 -11.09 -17.20
C PHE A 134 8.34 -11.21 -18.41
N LEU A 135 8.81 -11.82 -19.51
CA LEU A 135 8.01 -11.98 -20.72
C LEU A 135 6.85 -12.96 -20.53
N GLN A 136 7.01 -14.03 -19.78
CA GLN A 136 5.91 -14.96 -19.49
C GLN A 136 4.76 -14.26 -18.76
N LYS A 137 5.09 -13.35 -17.85
CA LYS A 137 4.10 -12.59 -17.08
C LYS A 137 3.43 -11.48 -17.88
N GLY A 138 4.20 -10.69 -18.64
CA GLY A 138 3.71 -9.50 -19.34
C GLY A 138 3.28 -9.74 -20.80
N TYR A 139 3.96 -10.65 -21.50
CA TYR A 139 3.85 -10.86 -22.94
C TYR A 139 3.86 -12.36 -23.31
N PRO A 140 2.92 -13.18 -22.78
CA PRO A 140 2.96 -14.64 -22.90
C PRO A 140 2.96 -15.13 -24.36
N ALA A 141 2.36 -14.39 -25.29
CA ALA A 141 2.39 -14.70 -26.71
C ALA A 141 3.81 -14.66 -27.29
N LEU A 142 4.61 -13.65 -26.93
CA LEU A 142 6.02 -13.57 -27.33
C LEU A 142 6.84 -14.64 -26.61
N ALA A 143 6.60 -14.83 -25.30
CA ALA A 143 7.30 -15.82 -24.49
C ALA A 143 7.13 -17.25 -24.99
N GLY A 144 5.98 -17.56 -25.60
CA GLY A 144 5.68 -18.87 -26.18
C GLY A 144 6.30 -19.12 -27.57
N GLU A 145 6.99 -18.15 -28.17
CA GLU A 145 7.57 -18.34 -29.51
C GLU A 145 8.77 -19.27 -29.49
N THR A 146 8.72 -20.30 -30.33
CA THR A 146 9.84 -21.21 -30.56
C THR A 146 11.06 -20.41 -31.05
N GLY A 147 12.21 -20.57 -30.37
CA GLY A 147 13.44 -19.87 -30.74
C GLY A 147 13.48 -18.38 -30.37
N LEU A 148 12.68 -17.94 -29.39
CA LEU A 148 12.77 -16.58 -28.83
C LEU A 148 14.17 -16.29 -28.26
N GLU A 149 14.75 -17.24 -27.53
CA GLU A 149 16.03 -17.05 -26.84
C GLU A 149 17.18 -17.77 -27.56
N MET A 150 18.31 -17.06 -27.64
CA MET A 150 19.62 -17.62 -27.94
C MET A 150 20.56 -17.30 -26.77
N MET A 151 21.35 -18.28 -26.35
CA MET A 151 22.28 -18.11 -25.22
C MET A 151 23.64 -17.61 -25.69
N GLN A 152 24.13 -16.54 -25.06
CA GLN A 152 25.51 -16.07 -25.19
C GLN A 152 26.46 -17.06 -24.51
N ASN A 153 27.57 -17.36 -25.17
CA ASN A 153 28.60 -18.23 -24.64
C ASN A 153 29.35 -17.56 -23.47
N LYS A 154 30.12 -18.38 -22.76
CA LYS A 154 31.08 -17.96 -21.74
C LYS A 154 32.44 -18.54 -22.05
N VAL A 155 33.47 -17.78 -21.73
CA VAL A 155 34.89 -18.16 -21.90
C VAL A 155 35.61 -18.05 -20.56
N PRO A 156 36.68 -18.83 -20.33
CA PRO A 156 37.44 -18.74 -19.10
C PRO A 156 38.18 -17.39 -19.03
N LYS A 157 38.19 -16.79 -17.85
CA LYS A 157 39.14 -15.72 -17.53
C LYS A 157 40.54 -16.31 -17.51
N ILE A 158 41.52 -15.56 -17.99
CA ILE A 158 42.91 -16.03 -18.13
C ILE A 158 43.77 -15.37 -17.06
N ASP A 159 44.60 -16.12 -16.34
CA ASP A 159 45.57 -15.54 -15.41
C ASP A 159 46.51 -14.57 -16.15
N ALA A 160 46.65 -13.34 -15.65
CA ALA A 160 47.40 -12.30 -16.35
C ALA A 160 48.93 -12.52 -16.39
N THR A 161 49.44 -13.46 -15.59
CA THR A 161 50.86 -13.81 -15.46
C THR A 161 51.16 -15.14 -16.15
N THR A 162 50.39 -16.19 -15.87
CA THR A 162 50.67 -17.55 -16.38
C THR A 162 50.01 -17.83 -17.73
N LEU A 163 48.96 -17.07 -18.08
CA LEU A 163 48.09 -17.30 -19.23
C LEU A 163 47.31 -18.63 -19.20
N GLU A 164 47.25 -19.30 -18.05
CA GLU A 164 46.39 -20.45 -17.82
C GLU A 164 44.96 -19.99 -17.42
N PRO A 165 43.93 -20.86 -17.52
CA PRO A 165 42.60 -20.54 -16.99
C PRO A 165 42.66 -20.17 -15.50
N ALA A 166 42.05 -19.04 -15.15
CA ALA A 166 41.96 -18.58 -13.77
C ALA A 166 41.08 -19.51 -12.92
N THR A 167 41.35 -19.53 -11.62
CA THR A 167 40.64 -20.34 -10.62
C THR A 167 40.13 -19.46 -9.49
N CYS A 168 38.91 -19.70 -9.02
CA CYS A 168 38.29 -18.93 -7.94
C CYS A 168 37.59 -19.89 -6.97
N GLU A 169 38.28 -20.27 -5.90
CA GLU A 169 37.74 -21.24 -4.92
C GLU A 169 36.50 -20.72 -4.19
N SER A 170 36.40 -19.41 -3.96
CA SER A 170 35.27 -18.78 -3.27
C SER A 170 33.98 -18.83 -4.10
N ASP A 171 34.08 -18.73 -5.42
CA ASP A 171 32.95 -18.82 -6.35
C ASP A 171 33.46 -19.22 -7.75
N PRO A 172 33.34 -20.50 -8.13
CA PRO A 172 33.79 -20.97 -9.45
C PRO A 172 33.10 -20.28 -10.63
N SER A 173 31.93 -19.65 -10.44
CA SER A 173 31.28 -18.89 -11.52
C SER A 173 32.10 -17.66 -11.94
N ASN A 174 32.89 -17.10 -11.02
CA ASN A 174 33.80 -15.99 -11.28
C ASN A 174 34.99 -16.39 -12.17
N GLU A 175 35.19 -17.66 -12.46
CA GLU A 175 36.21 -18.11 -13.42
C GLU A 175 35.81 -17.85 -14.88
N TRP A 176 34.55 -17.51 -15.13
CA TRP A 176 33.98 -17.33 -16.46
C TRP A 176 33.62 -15.86 -16.72
N CYS A 177 33.68 -15.46 -17.99
CA CYS A 177 33.19 -14.15 -18.45
C CYS A 177 32.52 -14.29 -19.83
N PRO A 178 31.61 -13.38 -20.19
CA PRO A 178 31.14 -13.28 -21.56
C PRO A 178 32.29 -12.81 -22.48
N PRO A 179 32.44 -13.35 -23.70
CA PRO A 179 33.48 -12.94 -24.65
C PRO A 179 33.13 -11.64 -25.40
N GLY A 180 32.35 -10.76 -24.78
CA GLY A 180 31.82 -9.54 -25.40
C GLY A 180 30.63 -9.80 -26.33
N HIS A 181 30.10 -8.73 -26.92
CA HIS A 181 28.92 -8.81 -27.79
C HIS A 181 29.23 -9.36 -29.19
N GLY A 182 30.51 -9.46 -29.58
CA GLY A 182 30.93 -10.16 -30.80
C GLY A 182 30.67 -11.66 -30.79
N ASP A 183 30.39 -12.25 -29.63
CA ASP A 183 29.94 -13.64 -29.48
C ASP A 183 28.69 -13.98 -30.29
N LEU A 184 27.90 -12.97 -30.67
CA LEU A 184 26.75 -13.07 -31.56
C LEU A 184 26.93 -14.13 -32.66
N TYR A 185 28.03 -14.08 -33.39
CA TYR A 185 28.26 -14.95 -34.54
C TYR A 185 28.56 -16.40 -34.12
N ALA A 186 29.35 -16.58 -33.06
CA ALA A 186 29.67 -17.90 -32.53
C ALA A 186 28.45 -18.57 -31.89
N ALA A 187 27.61 -17.78 -31.20
CA ALA A 187 26.35 -18.22 -30.62
C ALA A 187 25.32 -18.61 -31.69
N LEU A 188 25.19 -17.82 -32.76
CA LEU A 188 24.31 -18.13 -33.89
C LEU A 188 24.66 -19.45 -34.59
N GLU A 189 25.95 -19.69 -34.83
CA GLU A 189 26.43 -20.95 -35.42
C GLU A 189 26.34 -22.11 -34.43
N GLY A 190 26.86 -21.94 -33.22
CA GLY A 190 27.00 -23.01 -32.24
C GLY A 190 25.68 -23.54 -31.70
N SER A 191 24.64 -22.70 -31.69
CA SER A 191 23.28 -23.11 -31.32
C SER A 191 22.50 -23.77 -32.45
N GLY A 192 23.01 -23.76 -33.69
CA GLY A 192 22.26 -24.15 -34.89
C GLY A 192 21.16 -23.15 -35.29
N CYS A 193 21.07 -22.00 -34.62
CA CYS A 193 20.05 -21.00 -34.88
C CYS A 193 20.15 -20.42 -36.29
N LEU A 194 21.36 -20.16 -36.78
CA LEU A 194 21.58 -19.64 -38.13
C LEU A 194 20.99 -20.58 -39.20
N ASP A 195 21.26 -21.87 -39.10
CA ASP A 195 20.76 -22.87 -40.05
C ASP A 195 19.23 -23.01 -39.96
N SER A 196 18.68 -22.98 -38.74
CA SER A 196 17.24 -23.00 -38.52
C SER A 196 16.54 -21.80 -39.16
N LEU A 197 17.06 -20.59 -38.95
CA LEU A 197 16.51 -19.36 -39.53
C LEU A 197 16.55 -19.39 -41.06
N LEU A 198 17.65 -19.88 -41.65
CA LEU A 198 17.79 -20.02 -43.10
C LEU A 198 16.80 -21.05 -43.66
N ALA A 199 16.61 -22.18 -42.97
CA ALA A 199 15.66 -23.22 -43.35
C ALA A 199 14.21 -22.71 -43.31
N ASP A 200 13.89 -21.85 -42.34
CA ASP A 200 12.58 -21.20 -42.19
C ASP A 200 12.36 -20.03 -43.18
N GLY A 201 13.35 -19.73 -44.02
CA GLY A 201 13.24 -18.71 -45.08
C GLY A 201 13.57 -17.28 -44.64
N TYR A 202 14.12 -17.08 -43.44
CA TYR A 202 14.65 -15.79 -43.01
C TYR A 202 15.95 -15.48 -43.75
N LYS A 203 16.08 -14.21 -44.17
CA LYS A 203 17.19 -13.74 -45.00
C LYS A 203 17.93 -12.55 -44.37
N TYR A 204 17.22 -11.71 -43.63
CA TYR A 204 17.75 -10.47 -43.06
C TYR A 204 17.67 -10.52 -41.53
N MET A 205 18.66 -9.95 -40.86
CA MET A 205 18.65 -9.79 -39.41
C MET A 205 19.04 -8.37 -39.03
N PHE A 206 18.20 -7.72 -38.23
CA PHE A 206 18.50 -6.46 -37.57
C PHE A 206 18.94 -6.75 -36.14
N VAL A 207 20.14 -6.30 -35.78
CA VAL A 207 20.76 -6.53 -34.47
C VAL A 207 20.97 -5.21 -33.76
N SER A 208 20.59 -5.13 -32.48
CA SER A 208 20.88 -3.96 -31.64
C SER A 208 20.94 -4.34 -30.15
N ASN A 209 21.57 -3.49 -29.33
CA ASN A 209 21.57 -3.69 -27.87
C ASN A 209 20.19 -3.41 -27.27
N SER A 210 19.81 -4.15 -26.23
CA SER A 210 18.52 -3.98 -25.56
C SER A 210 18.39 -2.65 -24.81
N ASP A 211 19.51 -2.01 -24.44
CA ASP A 211 19.56 -0.74 -23.74
C ASP A 211 19.55 0.50 -24.66
N ASN A 212 19.50 0.31 -26.00
CA ASN A 212 19.32 1.38 -26.99
C ASN A 212 17.87 1.42 -27.49
N LEU A 213 17.04 2.29 -26.90
CA LEU A 213 15.64 2.43 -27.30
C LEU A 213 15.43 3.07 -28.67
N GLY A 214 16.42 3.81 -29.17
CA GLY A 214 16.37 4.40 -30.51
C GLY A 214 16.45 3.34 -31.62
N ALA A 215 17.01 2.17 -31.30
CA ALA A 215 17.24 1.09 -32.26
C ALA A 215 15.97 0.26 -32.48
N SER A 216 15.04 0.77 -33.29
CA SER A 216 13.87 0.03 -33.74
C SER A 216 14.02 -0.40 -35.21
N LEU A 217 13.41 -1.52 -35.59
CA LEU A 217 13.39 -1.94 -36.99
C LEU A 217 12.69 -0.87 -37.84
N ASP A 218 13.38 -0.40 -38.88
CA ASP A 218 12.91 0.62 -39.81
C ASP A 218 12.73 0.02 -41.20
N LEU A 219 11.54 0.19 -41.78
CA LEU A 219 11.19 -0.48 -43.03
C LEU A 219 11.87 0.17 -44.25
N SER A 220 12.15 1.47 -44.21
CA SER A 220 12.88 2.16 -45.27
C SER A 220 14.33 1.70 -45.31
N ILE A 221 14.97 1.55 -44.13
CA ILE A 221 16.32 1.02 -44.03
C ILE A 221 16.37 -0.45 -44.45
N LEU A 222 15.42 -1.29 -44.01
CA LEU A 222 15.31 -2.69 -44.45
C LEU A 222 15.15 -2.80 -45.97
N THR A 223 14.30 -1.95 -46.57
CA THR A 223 14.09 -1.92 -48.03
C THR A 223 15.36 -1.53 -48.77
N HIS A 224 16.10 -0.53 -48.27
CA HIS A 224 17.39 -0.13 -48.83
C HIS A 224 18.41 -1.27 -48.74
N PHE A 225 18.55 -1.89 -47.56
CA PHE A 225 19.46 -3.00 -47.32
C PHE A 225 19.17 -4.20 -48.24
N ALA A 226 17.90 -4.54 -48.42
CA ALA A 226 17.49 -5.62 -49.30
C ALA A 226 17.80 -5.33 -50.78
N LYS A 227 17.64 -4.06 -51.23
CA LYS A 227 17.89 -3.64 -52.61
C LYS A 227 19.37 -3.48 -52.93
N SER A 228 20.21 -3.09 -51.97
CA SER A 228 21.65 -2.90 -52.18
C SER A 228 22.40 -4.23 -52.31
N ASP A 229 21.80 -5.33 -51.88
CA ASP A 229 22.39 -6.69 -51.84
C ASP A 229 23.72 -6.76 -51.05
N THR A 230 23.99 -5.77 -50.20
CA THR A 230 25.18 -5.75 -49.34
C THR A 230 25.05 -6.84 -48.25
N PRO A 231 26.13 -7.56 -47.92
CA PRO A 231 26.07 -8.66 -46.96
C PRO A 231 25.97 -8.17 -45.50
N PHE A 232 26.44 -6.95 -45.22
CA PHE A 232 26.48 -6.36 -43.89
C PHE A 232 26.38 -4.84 -44.00
N MET A 233 25.51 -4.23 -43.21
CA MET A 233 25.35 -2.78 -43.16
C MET A 233 25.28 -2.27 -41.72
N MET A 234 26.12 -1.28 -41.39
CA MET A 234 26.16 -0.65 -40.06
C MET A 234 25.42 0.69 -40.08
N GLU A 235 24.57 0.96 -39.08
CA GLU A 235 24.06 2.32 -38.86
C GLU A 235 25.10 3.14 -38.09
N CYS A 236 25.42 4.34 -38.58
CA CYS A 236 26.32 5.28 -37.94
C CYS A 236 25.62 6.61 -37.67
N CYS A 237 26.03 7.31 -36.61
CA CYS A 237 25.66 8.71 -36.39
C CYS A 237 26.83 9.61 -36.78
N GLU A 238 26.55 10.87 -37.14
CA GLU A 238 27.61 11.88 -37.14
C GLU A 238 28.15 12.08 -35.71
N ARG A 239 29.47 12.20 -35.62
CA ARG A 239 30.15 12.43 -34.34
C ARG A 239 29.90 13.84 -33.83
N THR A 240 29.66 13.89 -32.54
CA THR A 240 29.62 15.11 -31.76
C THR A 240 30.81 15.16 -30.81
N GLU A 241 31.01 16.30 -30.14
CA GLU A 241 32.01 16.45 -29.07
C GLU A 241 31.89 15.36 -27.97
N ASN A 242 30.70 14.82 -27.76
CA ASN A 242 30.46 13.75 -26.80
C ASN A 242 30.98 12.37 -27.25
N ASP A 243 31.33 12.22 -28.53
CA ASP A 243 31.74 10.96 -29.17
C ASP A 243 33.25 10.87 -29.42
N LYS A 244 34.04 11.79 -28.84
CA LYS A 244 35.51 11.84 -29.01
C LYS A 244 36.19 10.53 -28.62
N LYS A 245 35.64 9.80 -27.64
CA LYS A 245 36.14 8.50 -27.17
C LYS A 245 35.35 7.31 -27.72
N GLY A 246 34.40 7.55 -28.60
CA GLY A 246 33.56 6.52 -29.20
C GLY A 246 34.22 5.84 -30.40
N GLY A 247 33.97 4.54 -30.59
CA GLY A 247 34.43 3.82 -31.77
C GLY A 247 33.93 4.47 -33.07
N HIS A 248 34.83 4.60 -34.05
CA HIS A 248 34.55 5.24 -35.33
C HIS A 248 34.82 4.31 -36.50
N LEU A 249 34.16 4.62 -37.62
CA LEU A 249 34.35 3.92 -38.88
C LEU A 249 35.55 4.49 -39.64
N ALA A 250 36.39 3.61 -40.18
CA ALA A 250 37.52 3.96 -41.03
C ALA A 250 37.66 2.97 -42.20
N VAL A 251 38.55 3.25 -43.15
CA VAL A 251 38.92 2.35 -44.25
C VAL A 251 40.34 1.86 -44.02
N ARG A 252 40.57 0.55 -44.10
CA ARG A 252 41.90 -0.03 -44.01
C ARG A 252 42.65 0.14 -45.33
N ASN A 253 43.88 0.66 -45.26
CA ASN A 253 44.67 0.99 -46.45
C ASN A 253 45.10 -0.22 -47.27
N SER A 254 45.26 -1.40 -46.64
CA SER A 254 45.80 -2.60 -47.29
C SER A 254 44.82 -3.29 -48.25
N ASP A 255 43.53 -3.19 -48.00
CA ASP A 255 42.48 -3.92 -48.74
C ASP A 255 41.26 -3.05 -49.09
N GLY A 256 41.21 -1.80 -48.62
CA GLY A 256 40.11 -0.86 -48.87
C GLY A 256 38.83 -1.20 -48.11
N GLN A 257 38.86 -2.11 -47.13
CA GLN A 257 37.67 -2.53 -46.39
C GLN A 257 37.32 -1.54 -45.28
N LEU A 258 36.03 -1.43 -44.99
CA LEU A 258 35.55 -0.71 -43.81
C LEU A 258 35.95 -1.47 -42.55
N ILE A 259 36.41 -0.74 -41.54
CA ILE A 259 36.79 -1.28 -40.24
C ILE A 259 36.21 -0.42 -39.13
N LEU A 260 35.98 -1.05 -37.97
CA LEU A 260 35.61 -0.36 -36.75
C LEU A 260 36.85 -0.20 -35.86
N ARG A 261 37.24 1.04 -35.59
CA ARG A 261 38.33 1.34 -34.66
C ARG A 261 37.77 1.84 -33.34
N GLU A 262 37.89 1.00 -32.31
CA GLU A 262 37.51 1.35 -30.93
C GLU A 262 38.64 2.13 -30.23
N SER A 263 38.30 2.87 -29.17
CA SER A 263 39.32 3.62 -28.40
C SER A 263 40.37 2.70 -27.79
N ALA A 264 39.99 1.48 -27.40
CA ALA A 264 40.91 0.47 -26.87
C ALA A 264 41.90 -0.08 -27.93
N MET A 265 41.66 0.21 -29.21
CA MET A 265 42.51 -0.15 -30.35
C MET A 265 43.34 1.05 -30.83
N CYS A 266 43.30 2.18 -30.13
CA CYS A 266 44.05 3.39 -30.44
C CYS A 266 45.30 3.48 -29.55
N ALA A 267 46.47 3.70 -30.16
CA ALA A 267 47.68 4.03 -29.41
C ALA A 267 47.62 5.47 -28.90
N ASP A 268 48.30 5.75 -27.78
CA ASP A 268 48.33 7.08 -27.16
C ASP A 268 48.82 8.17 -28.13
N GLU A 269 49.72 7.82 -29.04
CA GLU A 269 50.26 8.70 -30.09
C GLU A 269 49.21 9.13 -31.13
N ASP A 270 48.18 8.31 -31.34
CA ASP A 270 47.10 8.54 -32.31
C ASP A 270 45.85 9.17 -31.68
N GLU A 271 45.82 9.35 -30.35
CA GLU A 271 44.63 9.79 -29.59
C GLU A 271 44.06 11.12 -30.12
N ALA A 272 44.92 12.05 -30.52
CA ALA A 272 44.49 13.33 -31.09
C ALA A 272 43.74 13.16 -32.41
N ALA A 273 44.19 12.25 -33.29
CA ALA A 273 43.53 11.93 -34.54
C ALA A 273 42.24 11.13 -34.31
N PHE A 274 42.24 10.22 -33.33
CA PHE A 274 41.05 9.47 -32.93
C PHE A 274 39.94 10.41 -32.43
N GLN A 275 40.28 11.40 -31.59
CA GLN A 275 39.35 12.37 -31.04
C GLN A 275 38.93 13.47 -32.04
N ASP A 276 39.56 13.56 -33.21
CA ASP A 276 39.18 14.50 -34.25
C ASP A 276 37.89 14.05 -34.96
N ILE A 277 36.77 14.61 -34.52
CA ILE A 277 35.43 14.34 -35.05
C ILE A 277 35.22 14.86 -36.47
N SER A 278 36.08 15.78 -36.96
CA SER A 278 36.03 16.29 -38.33
C SER A 278 36.74 15.36 -39.32
N LYS A 279 37.75 14.63 -38.85
CA LYS A 279 38.50 13.65 -39.63
C LYS A 279 37.73 12.33 -39.72
N HIS A 280 37.55 11.67 -38.59
CA HIS A 280 36.81 10.41 -38.51
C HIS A 280 35.38 10.71 -38.09
N ARG A 281 34.49 10.98 -39.07
CA ARG A 281 33.19 11.65 -38.85
C ARG A 281 32.08 10.77 -38.29
N TYR A 282 32.17 9.46 -38.44
CA TYR A 282 31.05 8.54 -38.22
C TYR A 282 31.27 7.66 -37.00
N PHE A 283 30.31 7.73 -36.07
CA PHE A 283 30.28 6.98 -34.83
C PHE A 283 29.41 5.74 -34.96
N ASN A 284 29.90 4.59 -34.47
CA ASN A 284 29.19 3.33 -34.50
C ASN A 284 28.03 3.29 -33.48
N THR A 285 26.80 3.09 -33.96
CA THR A 285 25.61 3.00 -33.10
C THR A 285 25.38 1.61 -32.49
N ASN A 286 26.13 0.60 -32.94
CA ASN A 286 25.89 -0.81 -32.65
C ASN A 286 24.51 -1.33 -33.14
N ASN A 287 23.93 -0.67 -34.15
CA ASN A 287 22.78 -1.20 -34.89
C ASN A 287 23.28 -1.77 -36.22
N LEU A 288 23.04 -3.06 -36.45
CA LEU A 288 23.58 -3.81 -37.58
C LEU A 288 22.47 -4.46 -38.40
N TRP A 289 22.69 -4.53 -39.71
CA TRP A 289 21.86 -5.28 -40.65
C TRP A 289 22.72 -6.34 -41.31
N ILE A 290 22.27 -7.60 -41.25
CA ILE A 290 23.07 -8.77 -41.66
C ILE A 290 22.27 -9.63 -42.62
N ARG A 291 22.93 -10.07 -43.70
CA ARG A 291 22.43 -11.11 -44.58
C ARG A 291 22.82 -12.49 -44.06
N LEU A 292 21.84 -13.28 -43.64
CA LEU A 292 22.07 -14.55 -42.97
C LEU A 292 22.75 -15.59 -43.89
N ASP A 293 22.41 -15.58 -45.17
CA ASP A 293 23.03 -16.45 -46.18
C ASP A 293 24.52 -16.11 -46.37
N LYS A 294 24.84 -14.81 -46.41
CA LYS A 294 26.22 -14.32 -46.53
C LYS A 294 27.02 -14.50 -45.25
N LEU A 295 26.38 -14.39 -44.10
CA LEU A 295 26.97 -14.74 -42.81
C LEU A 295 27.37 -16.22 -42.79
N LYS A 296 26.50 -17.14 -43.23
CA LYS A 296 26.82 -18.57 -43.28
C LYS A 296 27.98 -18.88 -44.24
N GLU A 297 28.02 -18.23 -45.41
CA GLU A 297 29.14 -18.36 -46.35
C GLU A 297 30.49 -18.02 -45.70
N ILE A 298 30.56 -16.92 -44.94
CA ILE A 298 31.80 -16.48 -44.27
C ILE A 298 32.16 -17.39 -43.10
N ILE A 299 31.19 -17.77 -42.26
CA ILE A 299 31.42 -18.71 -41.15
C ILE A 299 32.02 -20.02 -41.67
N ASN A 300 31.45 -20.59 -42.75
CA ASN A 300 31.95 -21.82 -43.36
C ASN A 300 33.37 -21.62 -43.94
N ALA A 301 33.63 -20.49 -44.61
CA ALA A 301 34.95 -20.19 -45.16
C ALA A 301 36.02 -19.97 -44.09
N SER A 302 35.63 -19.56 -42.89
CA SER A 302 36.51 -19.29 -41.75
C SER A 302 36.59 -20.44 -40.74
N GLY A 303 36.13 -21.64 -41.10
CA GLY A 303 36.28 -22.83 -40.26
C GLY A 303 35.28 -22.92 -39.09
N GLY A 304 34.09 -22.32 -39.22
CA GLY A 304 33.00 -22.43 -38.26
C GLY A 304 32.87 -21.26 -37.28
N PHE A 305 33.55 -20.14 -37.51
CA PHE A 305 33.42 -18.89 -36.73
C PHE A 305 33.82 -17.67 -37.56
N ILE A 306 33.61 -16.44 -37.04
CA ILE A 306 34.13 -15.20 -37.64
C ILE A 306 35.37 -14.72 -36.89
N PRO A 307 36.51 -14.47 -37.58
CA PRO A 307 37.72 -13.97 -36.93
C PRO A 307 37.60 -12.48 -36.62
N LEU A 308 37.15 -12.16 -35.42
CA LEU A 308 37.03 -10.77 -34.94
C LEU A 308 38.32 -10.29 -34.24
N PRO A 309 38.63 -8.98 -34.31
CA PRO A 309 39.71 -8.38 -33.54
C PRO A 309 39.56 -8.60 -32.03
N MET A 310 40.66 -9.02 -31.39
CA MET A 310 40.74 -9.22 -29.95
C MET A 310 40.73 -7.87 -29.21
N ILE A 311 39.86 -7.75 -28.22
CA ILE A 311 39.88 -6.71 -27.19
C ILE A 311 40.40 -7.33 -25.89
N LYS A 312 41.44 -6.72 -25.31
CA LYS A 312 42.10 -7.22 -24.10
C LYS A 312 41.78 -6.36 -22.89
N ASN A 313 40.99 -6.89 -21.96
CA ASN A 313 40.61 -6.20 -20.73
C ASN A 313 41.35 -6.78 -19.51
N LYS A 314 41.98 -5.91 -18.72
CA LYS A 314 42.59 -6.28 -17.42
C LYS A 314 41.55 -6.15 -16.31
N LYS A 315 41.37 -7.22 -15.54
CA LYS A 315 40.38 -7.32 -14.45
C LYS A 315 40.93 -8.15 -13.28
N THR A 316 40.10 -8.38 -12.29
CA THR A 316 40.30 -9.35 -11.21
C THR A 316 39.38 -10.56 -11.40
N VAL A 317 39.77 -11.73 -10.89
CA VAL A 317 38.97 -12.95 -10.99
C VAL A 317 37.64 -12.76 -10.25
N ASP A 318 37.67 -12.20 -9.03
CA ASP A 318 36.48 -11.74 -8.33
C ASP A 318 36.28 -10.25 -8.63
N PRO A 319 35.20 -9.86 -9.33
CA PRO A 319 34.91 -8.46 -9.65
C PRO A 319 34.51 -7.61 -8.43
N LYS A 320 34.25 -8.22 -7.27
CA LYS A 320 33.93 -7.54 -6.00
C LYS A 320 35.15 -7.37 -5.10
N ASP A 321 36.27 -8.01 -5.42
CA ASP A 321 37.52 -7.94 -4.65
C ASP A 321 38.69 -7.53 -5.55
N ASP A 322 39.10 -6.27 -5.42
CA ASP A 322 40.23 -5.68 -6.14
C ASP A 322 41.58 -6.34 -5.79
N SER A 323 41.66 -7.06 -4.67
CA SER A 323 42.86 -7.79 -4.23
C SER A 323 42.97 -9.20 -4.83
N SER A 324 41.88 -9.72 -5.41
CA SER A 324 41.86 -11.06 -6.01
C SER A 324 42.73 -11.17 -7.27
N GLN A 325 42.99 -12.42 -7.71
CA GLN A 325 43.89 -12.78 -8.82
C GLN A 325 43.67 -11.87 -10.04
N LYS A 326 44.76 -11.30 -10.59
CA LYS A 326 44.69 -10.48 -11.80
C LYS A 326 44.47 -11.37 -13.01
N VAL A 327 43.47 -11.03 -13.81
CA VAL A 327 43.06 -11.81 -14.98
C VAL A 327 42.92 -10.94 -16.22
N LEU A 328 43.03 -11.57 -17.38
CA LEU A 328 42.70 -11.05 -18.69
C LEU A 328 41.34 -11.61 -19.10
N GLN A 329 40.47 -10.71 -19.56
CA GLN A 329 39.24 -11.07 -20.27
C GLN A 329 39.47 -10.73 -21.74
N LEU A 330 39.32 -11.73 -22.61
CA LEU A 330 39.43 -11.56 -24.04
C LEU A 330 38.01 -11.43 -24.60
N GLU A 331 37.75 -10.29 -25.21
CA GLU A 331 36.44 -9.93 -25.74
C GLU A 331 36.52 -9.58 -27.22
N THR A 332 35.37 -9.55 -27.89
CA THR A 332 35.23 -9.09 -29.27
C THR A 332 34.00 -8.19 -29.40
N ALA A 333 34.01 -7.30 -30.39
CA ALA A 333 32.91 -6.40 -30.69
C ALA A 333 32.16 -6.84 -31.95
N MET A 334 30.82 -6.96 -31.89
CA MET A 334 29.99 -7.38 -33.02
C MET A 334 30.14 -6.50 -34.25
N GLY A 335 30.33 -5.18 -34.06
CA GLY A 335 30.48 -4.21 -35.13
C GLY A 335 31.80 -4.36 -35.89
N ALA A 336 32.82 -4.96 -35.27
CA ALA A 336 34.09 -5.22 -35.93
C ALA A 336 33.95 -6.22 -37.08
N ALA A 337 32.89 -7.03 -37.10
CA ALA A 337 32.63 -7.95 -38.19
C ALA A 337 32.50 -7.27 -39.57
N ILE A 338 32.23 -5.96 -39.62
CA ILE A 338 32.15 -5.21 -40.88
C ILE A 338 33.37 -5.43 -41.78
N GLU A 339 34.55 -5.67 -41.19
CA GLU A 339 35.80 -5.91 -41.92
C GLU A 339 35.96 -7.34 -42.47
N CYS A 340 35.10 -8.26 -42.02
CA CYS A 340 35.06 -9.65 -42.47
C CYS A 340 34.16 -9.83 -43.71
N PHE A 341 33.30 -8.85 -43.99
CA PHE A 341 32.33 -8.89 -45.08
C PHE A 341 32.81 -8.08 -46.28
N LYS A 342 33.31 -8.76 -47.32
CA LYS A 342 33.64 -8.09 -48.58
C LYS A 342 32.38 -7.44 -49.17
N GLY A 343 32.43 -6.12 -49.39
CA GLY A 343 31.30 -5.34 -49.89
C GLY A 343 30.32 -4.86 -48.81
N ALA A 344 30.69 -4.95 -47.53
CA ALA A 344 29.95 -4.32 -46.45
C ALA A 344 29.80 -2.80 -46.67
N SER A 345 28.75 -2.24 -46.09
CA SER A 345 28.41 -0.82 -46.20
C SER A 345 28.06 -0.21 -44.85
N ALA A 346 27.90 1.11 -44.82
CA ALA A 346 27.39 1.83 -43.67
C ALA A 346 26.50 3.00 -44.13
N ILE A 347 25.59 3.41 -43.27
CA ILE A 347 24.64 4.51 -43.52
C ILE A 347 24.64 5.48 -42.36
N VAL A 348 24.29 6.74 -42.61
CA VAL A 348 24.08 7.73 -41.55
C VAL A 348 22.62 7.72 -41.13
N VAL A 349 22.38 7.65 -39.82
CA VAL A 349 21.05 7.72 -39.21
C VAL A 349 20.94 8.93 -38.29
N PRO A 350 19.71 9.46 -38.07
CA PRO A 350 19.51 10.53 -37.10
C PRO A 350 19.86 10.04 -35.70
N ARG A 351 20.34 10.97 -34.86
CA ARG A 351 20.79 10.66 -33.49
C ARG A 351 19.70 10.03 -32.61
N THR A 352 18.43 10.27 -32.94
CA THR A 352 17.27 9.64 -32.28
C THR A 352 17.28 8.11 -32.39
N ARG A 353 18.01 7.52 -33.35
CA ARG A 353 18.22 6.06 -33.45
C ARG A 353 19.34 5.52 -32.55
N PHE A 354 19.99 6.41 -31.80
CA PHE A 354 21.03 6.09 -30.83
C PHE A 354 20.75 6.77 -29.48
N ALA A 355 19.87 6.14 -28.70
CA ALA A 355 19.48 6.55 -27.35
C ALA A 355 19.82 5.47 -26.30
N PRO A 356 21.10 5.10 -26.12
CA PRO A 356 21.49 4.18 -25.07
C PRO A 356 21.53 4.86 -23.70
N VAL A 357 21.18 4.12 -22.65
CA VAL A 357 21.39 4.58 -21.27
C VAL A 357 22.68 3.98 -20.74
N LYS A 358 23.73 4.79 -20.57
CA LYS A 358 25.02 4.32 -20.01
C LYS A 358 25.24 4.81 -18.58
N LYS A 359 24.65 5.94 -18.21
CA LYS A 359 24.78 6.59 -16.89
C LYS A 359 23.42 7.10 -16.39
N CYS A 360 23.35 7.42 -15.11
CA CYS A 360 22.16 8.05 -14.51
C CYS A 360 21.77 9.38 -15.16
N ASN A 361 22.73 10.10 -15.78
CA ASN A 361 22.45 11.29 -16.60
C ASN A 361 21.46 10.98 -17.73
N ASP A 362 21.74 9.91 -18.48
CA ASP A 362 20.94 9.49 -19.63
C ASP A 362 19.57 9.00 -19.17
N LEU A 363 19.54 8.28 -18.04
CA LEU A 363 18.32 7.73 -17.46
C LEU A 363 17.36 8.83 -16.97
N LEU A 364 17.87 9.82 -16.22
CA LEU A 364 17.06 10.94 -15.76
C LEU A 364 16.48 11.72 -16.94
N LEU A 365 17.30 11.98 -17.95
CA LEU A 365 16.89 12.66 -19.18
C LEU A 365 15.76 11.92 -19.88
N LEU A 366 15.92 10.62 -20.10
CA LEU A 366 14.93 9.77 -20.77
C LEU A 366 13.61 9.67 -20.00
N ARG A 367 13.69 9.58 -18.66
CA ARG A 367 12.51 9.53 -17.79
C ARG A 367 11.73 10.85 -17.79
N SER A 368 12.42 11.98 -17.89
CA SER A 368 11.81 13.31 -17.89
C SER A 368 10.90 13.57 -19.09
N ASP A 369 10.10 14.63 -19.02
CA ASP A 369 9.25 15.11 -20.10
C ASP A 369 10.03 15.71 -21.30
N ALA A 370 11.36 15.78 -21.23
CA ALA A 370 12.20 16.09 -22.40
C ALA A 370 12.10 15.01 -23.48
N TYR A 371 11.77 13.77 -23.11
CA TYR A 371 11.45 12.71 -24.06
C TYR A 371 10.00 12.28 -23.91
N LEU A 372 9.31 12.11 -25.03
CA LEU A 372 7.97 11.53 -25.10
C LEU A 372 8.04 10.14 -25.71
N LEU A 373 7.00 9.33 -25.54
CA LEU A 373 6.86 8.07 -26.27
C LEU A 373 5.89 8.28 -27.43
N GLU A 374 6.40 8.15 -28.65
CA GLU A 374 5.59 8.08 -29.86
C GLU A 374 5.74 6.67 -30.44
N ASN A 375 4.63 5.94 -30.60
CA ASN A 375 4.62 4.55 -31.06
C ASN A 375 5.60 3.65 -30.28
N ASN A 376 5.65 3.82 -28.95
CA ASN A 376 6.56 3.15 -28.03
C ASN A 376 8.07 3.44 -28.26
N LYS A 377 8.41 4.50 -29.01
CA LYS A 377 9.79 4.96 -29.25
C LYS A 377 10.02 6.28 -28.52
N PRO A 378 11.17 6.47 -27.84
CA PRO A 378 11.48 7.76 -27.26
C PRO A 378 11.79 8.76 -28.37
N VAL A 379 11.04 9.85 -28.38
CA VAL A 379 11.27 11.00 -29.25
C VAL A 379 11.55 12.22 -28.41
N LEU A 380 12.41 13.11 -28.91
CA LEU A 380 12.66 14.37 -28.23
C LEU A 380 11.37 15.20 -28.28
N ASN A 381 10.96 15.74 -27.13
CA ASN A 381 9.78 16.59 -27.05
C ASN A 381 9.97 17.82 -27.96
N PRO A 382 9.04 18.15 -28.88
CA PRO A 382 9.14 19.32 -29.74
C PRO A 382 9.34 20.63 -28.97
N GLU A 383 8.83 20.71 -27.74
CA GLU A 383 9.01 21.87 -26.86
C GLU A 383 10.47 22.09 -26.41
N CYS A 384 11.36 21.10 -26.57
CA CYS A 384 12.80 21.27 -26.36
C CYS A 384 13.51 22.03 -27.50
N GLY A 385 12.79 22.46 -28.55
CA GLY A 385 13.37 23.26 -29.64
C GLY A 385 14.40 22.48 -30.49
N GLY A 386 14.24 21.15 -30.59
CA GLY A 386 15.07 20.29 -31.43
C GLY A 386 16.42 19.88 -30.84
N LYS A 387 16.74 20.26 -29.59
CA LYS A 387 17.97 19.84 -28.90
C LYS A 387 17.70 19.37 -27.48
N ALA A 388 18.19 18.17 -27.12
CA ALA A 388 18.04 17.64 -25.76
C ALA A 388 18.87 18.43 -24.73
N PRO A 389 18.40 18.57 -23.47
CA PRO A 389 19.17 19.21 -22.41
C PRO A 389 20.51 18.50 -22.17
N THR A 390 21.53 19.28 -21.84
CA THR A 390 22.83 18.74 -21.42
C THR A 390 22.81 18.40 -19.93
N MET A 391 23.09 17.14 -19.58
CA MET A 391 23.01 16.64 -18.20
C MET A 391 24.38 16.38 -17.59
N ALA A 392 24.62 16.92 -16.39
CA ALA A 392 25.83 16.71 -15.62
C ALA A 392 25.52 16.47 -14.13
N LEU A 393 25.13 15.24 -13.77
CA LEU A 393 25.04 14.83 -12.37
C LEU A 393 26.42 14.48 -11.82
N ASP A 394 26.60 14.65 -10.51
CA ASP A 394 27.81 14.27 -9.79
C ASP A 394 28.14 12.79 -10.03
N SER A 395 29.20 12.53 -10.80
CA SER A 395 29.55 11.19 -11.24
C SER A 395 29.96 10.24 -10.11
N LYS A 396 30.32 10.77 -8.94
CA LYS A 396 30.65 9.96 -7.76
C LYS A 396 29.39 9.62 -6.97
N LYS A 397 28.51 10.60 -6.76
CA LYS A 397 27.29 10.43 -5.95
C LYS A 397 26.13 9.75 -6.72
N TYR A 398 26.01 9.96 -8.04
CA TYR A 398 24.97 9.38 -8.90
C TYR A 398 25.47 8.30 -9.87
N LYS A 399 26.50 7.54 -9.46
CA LYS A 399 27.00 6.41 -10.25
C LYS A 399 25.97 5.27 -10.32
N LEU A 400 25.28 5.02 -9.21
CA LEU A 400 24.32 3.91 -9.05
C LEU A 400 22.89 4.41 -9.25
N VAL A 401 22.02 3.56 -9.81
CA VAL A 401 20.60 3.86 -10.04
C VAL A 401 19.89 4.16 -8.72
N GLY A 402 20.23 3.44 -7.64
CA GLY A 402 19.63 3.68 -6.31
C GLY A 402 19.74 5.14 -5.85
N ALA A 403 20.89 5.79 -6.07
CA ALA A 403 21.06 7.21 -5.73
C ALA A 403 20.20 8.14 -6.59
N LEU A 404 19.98 7.79 -7.86
CA LEU A 404 19.05 8.53 -8.71
C LEU A 404 17.59 8.32 -8.25
N GLU A 405 17.20 7.09 -7.92
CA GLU A 405 15.85 6.79 -7.41
C GLU A 405 15.56 7.58 -6.13
N GLU A 406 16.52 7.62 -5.20
CA GLU A 406 16.40 8.43 -3.98
C GLU A 406 16.24 9.92 -4.27
N SER A 407 16.98 10.43 -5.27
CA SER A 407 16.89 11.82 -5.70
C SER A 407 15.56 12.16 -6.34
N THR A 408 14.91 11.21 -7.02
CA THR A 408 13.63 11.45 -7.71
C THR A 408 12.40 10.94 -6.96
N THR A 409 12.51 10.69 -5.65
CA THR A 409 11.37 10.27 -4.80
C THR A 409 10.20 11.26 -4.79
N GLY A 410 10.45 12.56 -4.95
CA GLY A 410 9.38 13.56 -5.13
C GLY A 410 8.76 13.56 -6.53
N GLY A 411 9.30 12.80 -7.47
CA GLY A 411 8.91 12.75 -8.88
C GLY A 411 10.08 13.06 -9.81
N ILE A 412 9.93 12.69 -11.08
CA ILE A 412 10.89 13.06 -12.13
C ILE A 412 10.68 14.55 -12.45
N PRO A 413 11.74 15.40 -12.40
CA PRO A 413 11.61 16.81 -12.70
C PRO A 413 11.29 17.04 -14.19
N SER A 414 10.60 18.14 -14.48
CA SER A 414 10.43 18.62 -15.85
C SER A 414 11.75 19.20 -16.36
N LEU A 415 12.16 18.76 -17.55
CA LEU A 415 13.36 19.20 -18.27
C LEU A 415 13.04 19.79 -19.64
N VAL A 416 11.76 19.83 -20.04
CA VAL A 416 11.36 20.28 -21.39
C VAL A 416 11.84 21.69 -21.75
N LYS A 417 11.90 22.61 -20.78
CA LYS A 417 12.44 24.00 -20.94
C LYS A 417 13.88 24.16 -20.43
N CYS A 418 14.56 23.08 -20.07
CA CYS A 418 15.92 23.08 -19.57
C CYS A 418 16.91 23.01 -20.74
N THR A 419 17.94 23.86 -20.75
CA THR A 419 19.04 23.79 -21.73
C THR A 419 20.23 23.02 -21.17
N LYS A 420 20.51 23.16 -19.87
CA LYS A 420 21.59 22.46 -19.16
C LYS A 420 21.23 22.28 -17.69
N LEU A 421 21.41 21.07 -17.16
CA LEU A 421 21.31 20.80 -15.72
C LEU A 421 22.64 20.25 -15.20
N LYS A 422 23.25 20.97 -14.25
CA LYS A 422 24.39 20.50 -13.47
C LYS A 422 23.95 20.29 -12.03
N VAL A 423 24.26 19.12 -11.45
CA VAL A 423 24.01 18.83 -10.03
C VAL A 423 25.32 18.35 -9.41
N SER A 424 25.83 19.07 -8.42
CA SER A 424 27.02 18.72 -7.64
C SER A 424 26.59 18.42 -6.20
N GLY A 425 26.88 17.22 -5.69
CA GLY A 425 26.38 16.76 -4.38
C GLY A 425 25.02 16.07 -4.38
N LEU A 426 24.62 15.56 -3.22
CA LEU A 426 23.37 14.80 -3.02
C LEU A 426 22.16 15.74 -2.91
N VAL A 427 21.11 15.51 -3.70
CA VAL A 427 19.88 16.31 -3.65
C VAL A 427 18.65 15.44 -3.85
N ARG A 428 17.48 15.90 -3.39
CA ARG A 428 16.17 15.32 -3.71
C ARG A 428 15.31 16.33 -4.45
N MET A 429 14.69 15.91 -5.55
CA MET A 429 13.80 16.72 -6.38
C MET A 429 12.42 16.80 -5.71
N GLY A 430 11.92 18.01 -5.51
CA GLY A 430 10.57 18.25 -5.02
C GLY A 430 9.49 17.82 -6.02
N LYS A 431 8.28 17.59 -5.52
CA LYS A 431 7.14 17.26 -6.39
C LYS A 431 6.82 18.43 -7.33
N GLY A 432 6.84 18.14 -8.63
CA GLY A 432 6.55 19.15 -9.66
C GLY A 432 7.68 20.16 -9.88
N THR A 433 8.92 19.85 -9.50
CA THR A 433 10.10 20.65 -9.86
C THR A 433 10.25 20.73 -11.39
N LYS A 434 10.51 21.94 -11.91
CA LYS A 434 10.73 22.22 -13.33
C LYS A 434 12.00 23.01 -13.51
N PHE A 435 12.97 22.49 -14.26
CA PHE A 435 14.20 23.21 -14.57
C PHE A 435 14.05 24.01 -15.86
N VAL A 436 14.44 25.29 -15.82
CA VAL A 436 14.27 26.21 -16.95
C VAL A 436 15.59 26.93 -17.25
N GLY A 437 16.04 26.87 -18.51
CA GLY A 437 17.32 27.43 -18.95
C GLY A 437 18.53 26.63 -18.46
N ASP A 438 19.64 27.34 -18.21
CA ASP A 438 20.85 26.76 -17.63
C ASP A 438 20.74 26.79 -16.09
N VAL A 439 20.77 25.60 -15.47
CA VAL A 439 20.62 25.41 -14.02
C VAL A 439 21.82 24.69 -13.44
N SER A 440 22.35 25.22 -12.33
CA SER A 440 23.39 24.55 -11.53
C SER A 440 22.95 24.43 -10.08
N ILE A 441 22.82 23.20 -9.59
CA ILE A 441 22.54 22.89 -8.19
C ILE A 441 23.83 22.47 -7.51
N VAL A 442 24.15 23.10 -6.38
CA VAL A 442 25.34 22.76 -5.59
C VAL A 442 24.90 22.37 -4.18
N ASN A 443 25.43 21.26 -3.69
CA ASN A 443 25.39 20.87 -2.29
C ASN A 443 26.77 20.31 -1.92
N ASN A 444 27.57 21.08 -1.18
CA ASN A 444 28.89 20.64 -0.74
C ASN A 444 28.86 19.81 0.56
N SER A 445 27.69 19.63 1.17
CA SER A 445 27.55 18.77 2.35
C SER A 445 27.40 17.29 1.97
N ASP A 446 27.65 16.41 2.93
CA ASP A 446 27.42 14.96 2.74
C ASP A 446 25.95 14.55 2.88
N GLU A 447 25.09 15.46 3.35
CA GLU A 447 23.65 15.23 3.51
C GLU A 447 22.87 15.59 2.24
N PRO A 448 21.87 14.80 1.81
CA PRO A 448 21.01 15.19 0.70
C PRO A 448 20.16 16.42 1.03
N LYS A 449 20.08 17.38 0.10
CA LYS A 449 19.29 18.62 0.25
C LYS A 449 18.07 18.65 -0.69
N LEU A 450 16.97 19.25 -0.25
CA LEU A 450 15.75 19.34 -1.05
C LEU A 450 15.86 20.46 -2.10
N VAL A 451 15.68 20.11 -3.37
CA VAL A 451 15.42 21.07 -4.45
C VAL A 451 13.93 21.46 -4.37
N PRO A 452 13.61 22.75 -4.32
CA PRO A 452 12.23 23.21 -4.16
C PRO A 452 11.31 22.75 -5.31
N ALA A 453 10.02 22.60 -4.99
CA ALA A 453 8.97 22.41 -5.97
C ALA A 453 8.76 23.68 -6.82
N GLY A 454 8.25 23.54 -8.04
CA GLY A 454 8.02 24.66 -8.96
C GLY A 454 9.20 24.92 -9.90
N GLU A 455 9.22 26.11 -10.50
CA GLU A 455 10.27 26.48 -11.47
C GLU A 455 11.59 26.85 -10.78
N VAL A 456 12.68 26.27 -11.27
CA VAL A 456 14.06 26.51 -10.81
C VAL A 456 14.89 27.00 -12.00
N THR A 457 15.51 28.16 -11.84
CA THR A 457 16.32 28.86 -12.86
C THR A 457 17.65 29.29 -12.26
N GLY A 458 18.74 29.23 -13.03
CA GLY A 458 20.05 29.73 -12.62
C GLY A 458 20.77 28.86 -11.59
N ASP A 459 21.66 29.48 -10.81
CA ASP A 459 22.48 28.78 -9.82
C ASP A 459 21.78 28.73 -8.46
N LEU A 460 21.70 27.54 -7.87
CA LEU A 460 21.12 27.28 -6.54
C LEU A 460 22.12 26.53 -5.68
N ASP A 461 22.67 27.22 -4.67
CA ASP A 461 23.50 26.61 -3.63
C ASP A 461 22.63 26.20 -2.44
N LEU A 462 22.57 24.90 -2.19
CA LEU A 462 21.81 24.27 -1.11
C LEU A 462 22.70 23.88 0.08
N THR A 463 24.01 24.15 0.02
CA THR A 463 24.99 23.68 1.01
C THR A 463 24.57 23.99 2.44
N ASP A 464 24.15 25.25 2.69
CA ASP A 464 23.76 25.73 4.02
C ASP A 464 22.24 25.60 4.28
N THR A 465 21.49 25.00 3.36
CA THR A 465 20.05 24.76 3.57
C THR A 465 19.85 23.62 4.56
N ILE A 466 18.78 23.74 5.35
CA ILE A 466 18.35 22.68 6.27
C ILE A 466 18.12 21.41 5.44
N GLY A 467 18.79 20.30 5.81
CA GLY A 467 18.65 19.02 5.13
C GLY A 467 17.24 18.42 5.29
N LEU A 468 17.03 17.21 4.77
CA LEU A 468 15.74 16.50 4.82
C LEU A 468 15.33 15.98 6.22
N GLY A 469 15.90 16.56 7.28
CA GLY A 469 15.68 16.23 8.69
C GLY A 469 16.46 15.00 9.15
N GLU A 470 17.09 15.09 10.32
CA GLU A 470 17.56 13.93 11.05
C GLU A 470 16.35 13.28 11.74
N LEU A 471 16.17 11.95 11.68
CA LEU A 471 15.37 11.21 12.68
C LEU A 471 16.09 11.31 14.03
N LYS A 472 16.09 12.51 14.62
CA LYS A 472 16.78 12.80 15.86
C LYS A 472 15.83 12.51 16.98
N LYS A 473 15.92 11.30 17.52
CA LYS A 473 15.28 10.97 18.78
C LYS A 473 15.82 11.89 19.87
N THR A 474 14.94 12.71 20.43
CA THR A 474 15.23 13.50 21.63
C THR A 474 14.49 12.92 22.82
N ILE A 475 15.11 13.00 23.98
CA ILE A 475 14.51 12.61 25.26
C ILE A 475 14.12 13.90 25.96
N VAL A 476 12.84 14.07 26.26
CA VAL A 476 12.31 15.24 26.95
C VAL A 476 11.95 14.84 28.38
N SER A 477 12.54 15.52 29.37
CA SER A 477 12.18 15.31 30.78
C SER A 477 10.74 15.79 31.04
N THR A 478 10.03 15.00 31.85
CA THR A 478 8.64 15.27 32.25
C THR A 478 8.43 14.82 33.70
N ALA A 479 7.24 15.06 34.24
CA ALA A 479 6.82 14.53 35.53
C ALA A 479 5.44 13.85 35.40
N PRO A 480 5.08 12.92 36.30
CA PRO A 480 3.75 12.33 36.31
C PRO A 480 2.66 13.40 36.43
N ILE A 481 1.55 13.19 35.73
CA ILE A 481 0.35 14.04 35.82
C ILE A 481 -0.81 13.18 36.29
N ASP A 482 -1.45 13.59 37.38
CA ASP A 482 -2.51 12.84 38.03
C ASP A 482 -3.73 12.62 37.10
N GLY A 483 -4.35 11.46 37.25
CA GLY A 483 -5.66 11.19 36.65
C GLY A 483 -5.65 10.71 35.20
N GLN A 484 -4.49 10.32 34.64
CA GLN A 484 -4.34 9.67 33.33
C GLN A 484 -4.70 8.17 33.33
N LYS A 485 -5.75 7.78 34.07
CA LYS A 485 -6.21 6.39 34.11
C LYS A 485 -7.15 6.10 32.93
N PRO A 486 -6.81 5.19 32.00
CA PRO A 486 -7.75 4.75 30.98
C PRO A 486 -8.99 4.12 31.65
N GLY A 487 -10.17 4.46 31.15
CA GLY A 487 -11.41 3.76 31.49
C GLY A 487 -11.58 2.50 30.64
N THR A 488 -12.79 1.94 30.63
CA THR A 488 -13.15 0.77 29.79
C THR A 488 -12.99 1.01 28.29
N SER A 489 -12.93 2.27 27.87
CA SER A 489 -12.94 2.68 26.46
C SER A 489 -11.94 3.82 26.23
N GLY A 490 -10.74 3.71 26.82
CA GLY A 490 -9.67 4.71 26.71
C GLY A 490 -9.71 5.83 27.76
N LEU A 491 -8.78 6.78 27.65
CA LEU A 491 -8.71 7.98 28.49
C LEU A 491 -9.60 9.07 27.89
N ARG A 492 -10.44 9.70 28.72
CA ARG A 492 -11.29 10.83 28.35
C ARG A 492 -11.16 11.96 29.37
N LYS A 493 -10.96 13.18 28.90
CA LYS A 493 -10.83 14.40 29.71
C LYS A 493 -11.30 15.60 28.88
N LYS A 494 -11.45 16.75 29.55
CA LYS A 494 -11.66 18.01 28.86
C LYS A 494 -10.50 18.29 27.90
N THR A 495 -10.79 18.78 26.70
CA THR A 495 -9.81 19.07 25.64
C THR A 495 -8.67 19.94 26.14
N LYS A 496 -8.98 20.99 26.93
CA LYS A 496 -7.98 21.84 27.58
C LYS A 496 -6.95 21.10 28.43
N VAL A 497 -7.32 19.98 29.04
CA VAL A 497 -6.40 19.16 29.84
C VAL A 497 -5.40 18.47 28.91
N PHE A 498 -5.85 17.91 27.79
CA PHE A 498 -4.99 17.29 26.78
C PHE A 498 -4.04 18.26 26.09
N MET A 499 -4.50 19.50 25.86
CA MET A 499 -3.67 20.58 25.34
C MET A 499 -2.66 21.12 26.37
N GLY A 500 -2.77 20.69 27.63
CA GLY A 500 -1.81 21.00 28.67
C GLY A 500 -0.43 20.43 28.32
N LYS A 501 0.62 21.18 28.67
CA LYS A 501 2.01 20.78 28.40
C LYS A 501 2.29 19.35 28.87
N ASN A 502 2.83 18.52 27.98
CA ASN A 502 3.22 17.12 28.21
C ASN A 502 2.07 16.15 28.53
N TYR A 503 0.79 16.56 28.53
CA TYR A 503 -0.30 15.66 28.95
C TYR A 503 -0.50 14.51 27.96
N LEU A 504 -0.68 14.84 26.68
CA LEU A 504 -0.83 13.84 25.63
C LEU A 504 0.45 13.02 25.48
N GLU A 505 1.61 13.68 25.47
CA GLU A 505 2.92 13.04 25.31
C GLU A 505 3.20 12.02 26.41
N ASN A 506 2.89 12.37 27.67
CA ASN A 506 3.04 11.44 28.79
C ASN A 506 2.18 10.19 28.61
N PHE A 507 0.93 10.36 28.17
CA PHE A 507 0.02 9.24 27.96
C PHE A 507 0.48 8.35 26.79
N VAL A 508 0.86 8.94 25.67
CA VAL A 508 1.32 8.21 24.47
C VAL A 508 2.61 7.44 24.76
N GLN A 509 3.57 8.04 25.49
CA GLN A 509 4.80 7.34 25.88
C GLN A 509 4.49 6.18 26.84
N ALA A 510 3.66 6.41 27.86
CA ALA A 510 3.27 5.36 28.80
C ALA A 510 2.56 4.19 28.09
N ALA A 511 1.77 4.48 27.04
CA ALA A 511 1.18 3.48 26.18
C ALA A 511 2.23 2.68 25.41
N PHE A 512 3.19 3.33 24.74
CA PHE A 512 4.29 2.63 24.05
C PHE A 512 5.12 1.76 24.99
N ASP A 513 5.41 2.23 26.20
CA ASP A 513 6.15 1.46 27.20
C ASP A 513 5.38 0.18 27.58
N ALA A 514 4.07 0.31 27.84
CA ALA A 514 3.23 -0.83 28.18
C ALA A 514 3.07 -1.83 27.01
N ILE A 515 2.99 -1.35 25.76
CA ILE A 515 2.92 -2.18 24.55
C ILE A 515 4.23 -2.97 24.35
N LYS A 516 5.39 -2.33 24.60
CA LYS A 516 6.68 -3.03 24.55
C LYS A 516 6.81 -4.05 25.68
N GLU A 517 6.35 -3.70 26.88
CA GLU A 517 6.31 -4.61 28.03
C GLU A 517 5.42 -5.84 27.80
N SER A 518 4.38 -5.75 26.96
CA SER A 518 3.56 -6.92 26.58
C SER A 518 4.26 -7.85 25.57
N GLY A 519 5.44 -7.49 25.07
CA GLY A 519 6.22 -8.28 24.11
C GLY A 519 5.98 -7.91 22.65
N THR A 520 5.22 -6.84 22.37
CA THR A 520 4.95 -6.39 21.01
C THR A 520 6.17 -5.70 20.42
N ASN A 521 6.69 -6.22 19.30
CA ASN A 521 7.76 -5.56 18.56
C ASN A 521 7.19 -4.43 17.69
N VAL A 522 7.22 -3.20 18.19
CA VAL A 522 6.67 -2.01 17.50
C VAL A 522 7.41 -1.63 16.21
N SER A 523 8.59 -2.22 15.95
CA SER A 523 9.34 -2.01 14.71
C SER A 523 8.88 -2.92 13.56
N GLU A 524 8.09 -3.95 13.89
CA GLU A 524 7.48 -4.87 12.94
C GLU A 524 5.98 -4.52 12.78
N GLY A 525 5.49 -4.56 11.54
CA GLY A 525 4.11 -4.19 11.25
C GLY A 525 3.88 -2.68 11.16
N SER A 526 2.65 -2.25 11.48
CA SER A 526 2.19 -0.87 11.33
C SER A 526 1.48 -0.35 12.60
N LEU A 527 1.64 0.94 12.91
CA LEU A 527 0.76 1.63 13.86
C LEU A 527 -0.37 2.32 13.10
N LEU A 528 -1.62 2.06 13.45
CA LEU A 528 -2.75 2.79 12.88
C LEU A 528 -3.13 3.98 13.77
N VAL A 529 -3.43 5.13 13.17
CA VAL A 529 -3.88 6.34 13.87
C VAL A 529 -5.08 6.94 13.14
N GLY A 530 -6.13 7.26 13.87
CA GLY A 530 -7.30 7.96 13.33
C GLY A 530 -8.28 8.30 14.45
N GLY A 531 -9.36 8.96 14.11
CA GLY A 531 -10.37 9.33 15.10
C GLY A 531 -11.64 9.86 14.48
N ASP A 532 -12.47 10.47 15.31
CA ASP A 532 -13.80 10.94 14.89
C ASP A 532 -13.87 12.34 14.28
N GLY A 533 -12.72 13.02 14.20
CA GLY A 533 -12.61 14.36 13.64
C GLY A 533 -12.92 15.47 14.64
N ARG A 534 -13.09 15.17 15.94
CA ARG A 534 -13.25 16.20 16.96
C ARG A 534 -12.05 17.14 17.04
N TYR A 535 -12.27 18.32 17.61
CA TYR A 535 -11.25 19.33 17.88
C TYR A 535 -10.02 18.71 18.56
N PHE A 536 -8.82 19.15 18.17
CA PHE A 536 -7.50 18.65 18.61
C PHE A 536 -7.05 17.32 17.95
N ASN A 537 -7.89 16.61 17.19
CA ASN A 537 -7.46 15.41 16.47
C ASN A 537 -6.27 15.66 15.52
N PRO A 538 -6.31 16.65 14.61
CA PRO A 538 -5.21 16.89 13.67
C PRO A 538 -3.86 17.12 14.38
N GLU A 539 -3.85 17.91 15.46
CA GLU A 539 -2.65 18.19 16.25
C GLU A 539 -2.15 16.95 16.99
N ALA A 540 -3.05 16.20 17.63
CA ALA A 540 -2.71 14.97 18.34
C ALA A 540 -2.12 13.91 17.41
N ILE A 541 -2.61 13.79 16.16
CA ILE A 541 -2.06 12.88 15.15
C ILE A 541 -0.60 13.23 14.86
N GLN A 542 -0.28 14.51 14.65
CA GLN A 542 1.11 14.94 14.39
C GLN A 542 2.03 14.62 15.58
N ILE A 543 1.56 14.82 16.81
CA ILE A 543 2.30 14.47 18.03
C ILE A 543 2.55 12.95 18.09
N ILE A 544 1.53 12.15 17.84
CA ILE A 544 1.64 10.68 17.86
C ILE A 544 2.61 10.19 16.79
N ILE A 545 2.59 10.75 15.57
CA ILE A 545 3.55 10.40 14.52
C ILE A 545 5.00 10.64 14.97
N LYS A 546 5.26 11.84 15.53
CA LYS A 546 6.59 12.22 16.05
C LYS A 546 7.08 11.30 17.16
N MET A 547 6.18 10.90 18.05
CA MET A 547 6.51 10.01 19.17
C MET A 547 6.64 8.55 18.74
N ALA A 548 5.81 8.10 17.79
CA ALA A 548 5.87 6.74 17.23
C ALA A 548 7.21 6.51 16.53
N ALA A 549 7.64 7.45 15.68
CA ALA A 549 8.97 7.43 15.07
C ALA A 549 10.08 7.32 16.12
N ALA A 550 10.04 8.15 17.17
CA ALA A 550 11.02 8.15 18.25
C ALA A 550 11.00 6.88 19.13
N ASN A 551 9.88 6.16 19.12
CA ASN A 551 9.70 4.91 19.83
C ASN A 551 10.04 3.67 18.98
N GLY A 552 10.48 3.85 17.74
CA GLY A 552 10.96 2.77 16.86
C GLY A 552 9.89 2.19 15.93
N VAL A 553 8.79 2.92 15.68
CA VAL A 553 7.77 2.52 14.71
C VAL A 553 8.22 2.89 13.30
N ASN A 554 8.33 1.89 12.41
CA ASN A 554 8.80 2.09 11.03
C ASN A 554 7.67 2.36 10.03
N ARG A 555 6.43 1.94 10.33
CA ARG A 555 5.27 2.20 9.47
C ARG A 555 4.09 2.72 10.28
N ILE A 556 3.48 3.80 9.81
CA ILE A 556 2.31 4.42 10.41
C ILE A 556 1.25 4.57 9.33
N TRP A 557 0.03 4.16 9.62
CA TRP A 557 -1.16 4.39 8.80
C TRP A 557 -2.01 5.45 9.44
N VAL A 558 -2.48 6.42 8.65
CA VAL A 558 -3.35 7.51 9.11
C VAL A 558 -4.58 7.56 8.23
N GLY A 559 -5.78 7.64 8.82
CA GLY A 559 -6.99 7.88 8.04
C GLY A 559 -6.93 9.22 7.32
N GLN A 560 -7.47 9.30 6.10
CA GLN A 560 -7.62 10.57 5.39
C GLN A 560 -8.41 11.57 6.25
N ASP A 561 -7.95 12.83 6.27
CA ASP A 561 -8.41 13.90 7.16
C ASP A 561 -8.27 13.58 8.66
N GLY A 562 -7.49 12.55 9.01
CA GLY A 562 -7.42 11.99 10.35
C GLY A 562 -8.66 11.18 10.76
N LEU A 563 -9.57 10.91 9.82
CA LEU A 563 -10.86 10.27 10.07
C LEU A 563 -10.78 8.75 9.92
N LEU A 564 -11.08 8.02 10.98
CA LEU A 564 -11.39 6.59 10.97
C LEU A 564 -12.44 6.32 12.05
N SER A 565 -13.57 5.71 11.66
CA SER A 565 -14.55 5.24 12.64
C SER A 565 -13.93 4.13 13.49
N THR A 566 -14.36 3.99 14.74
CA THR A 566 -13.88 2.92 15.62
C THR A 566 -14.08 1.52 14.99
N PRO A 567 -15.21 1.20 14.33
CA PRO A 567 -15.35 -0.05 13.56
C PRO A 567 -14.36 -0.16 12.40
N ALA A 568 -14.11 0.93 11.66
CA ALA A 568 -13.17 0.94 10.55
C ALA A 568 -11.71 0.78 10.99
N VAL A 569 -11.35 1.28 12.17
CA VAL A 569 -10.05 0.98 12.79
C VAL A 569 -9.92 -0.53 13.01
N SER A 570 -10.93 -1.15 13.63
CA SER A 570 -10.93 -2.59 13.88
C SER A 570 -10.85 -3.41 12.59
N ALA A 571 -11.64 -3.06 11.58
CA ALA A 571 -11.59 -3.67 10.26
C ALA A 571 -10.22 -3.49 9.59
N THR A 572 -9.63 -2.30 9.66
CA THR A 572 -8.33 -2.03 9.03
C THR A 572 -7.20 -2.83 9.69
N ILE A 573 -7.18 -2.96 11.01
CA ILE A 573 -6.18 -3.79 11.71
C ILE A 573 -6.26 -5.25 11.24
N ARG A 574 -7.49 -5.75 11.04
CA ARG A 574 -7.76 -7.17 10.76
C ARG A 574 -7.57 -7.53 9.29
N GLU A 575 -7.99 -6.64 8.39
CA GLU A 575 -8.14 -6.94 6.95
C GLU A 575 -7.06 -6.30 6.06
N ARG A 576 -6.37 -5.23 6.50
CA ARG A 576 -5.44 -4.49 5.63
C ARG A 576 -4.04 -5.14 5.56
N GLY A 577 -3.54 -5.27 4.33
CA GLY A 577 -2.14 -5.51 4.00
C GLY A 577 -1.68 -6.98 4.06
N PRO A 578 -0.54 -7.33 3.45
CA PRO A 578 0.06 -8.65 3.61
C PRO A 578 0.53 -8.85 5.06
N VAL A 579 0.66 -10.12 5.51
CA VAL A 579 0.91 -10.48 6.93
C VAL A 579 2.04 -9.70 7.60
N TRP A 580 3.12 -9.38 6.86
CA TRP A 580 4.30 -8.64 7.35
C TRP A 580 4.09 -7.11 7.48
N GLN A 581 2.94 -6.59 7.06
CA GLN A 581 2.54 -5.19 7.23
C GLN A 581 1.37 -5.00 8.21
N LYS A 582 0.88 -6.08 8.84
CA LYS A 582 -0.27 -6.02 9.75
C LYS A 582 -0.07 -4.98 10.86
N ALA A 583 -1.15 -4.33 11.23
CA ALA A 583 -1.09 -3.38 12.32
C ALA A 583 -0.91 -4.12 13.65
N PHE A 584 0.06 -3.70 14.47
CA PHE A 584 0.22 -4.25 15.83
C PHE A 584 -0.74 -3.60 16.83
N GLY A 585 -1.42 -2.52 16.42
CA GLY A 585 -2.42 -1.83 17.21
C GLY A 585 -2.75 -0.47 16.62
N ALA A 586 -3.61 0.27 17.32
CA ALA A 586 -4.05 1.60 16.89
C ALA A 586 -4.28 2.56 18.04
N PHE A 587 -3.93 3.84 17.83
CA PHE A 587 -4.45 4.94 18.64
C PHE A 587 -5.71 5.50 17.99
N ILE A 588 -6.81 5.50 18.73
CA ILE A 588 -8.11 6.03 18.28
C ILE A 588 -8.41 7.32 19.04
N LEU A 589 -8.45 8.45 18.33
CA LEU A 589 -8.66 9.78 18.87
C LEU A 589 -10.14 10.12 18.89
N THR A 590 -10.78 9.69 19.97
CA THR A 590 -12.21 9.79 20.15
C THR A 590 -12.60 9.70 21.63
N ALA A 591 -13.62 10.47 22.02
CA ALA A 591 -14.37 10.26 23.26
C ALA A 591 -15.79 9.72 22.99
N SER A 592 -16.01 9.08 21.83
CA SER A 592 -17.28 8.50 21.37
C SER A 592 -18.40 9.55 21.41
N HIS A 593 -19.51 9.24 22.04
CA HIS A 593 -20.68 10.10 22.16
C HIS A 593 -20.47 11.44 22.89
N ASN A 594 -19.41 11.60 23.69
CA ASN A 594 -19.15 12.83 24.44
C ASN A 594 -19.03 14.06 23.50
N PRO A 595 -19.43 15.27 23.94
CA PRO A 595 -19.39 16.46 23.10
C PRO A 595 -17.96 16.79 22.67
N GLY A 596 -17.81 17.37 21.48
CA GLY A 596 -16.53 17.78 20.89
C GLY A 596 -16.35 19.29 20.98
N GLY A 597 -15.12 19.76 20.85
CA GLY A 597 -14.78 21.18 20.84
C GLY A 597 -13.73 21.58 21.88
N PRO A 598 -13.29 22.85 21.86
CA PRO A 598 -12.20 23.34 22.70
C PRO A 598 -12.52 23.34 24.21
N GLU A 599 -13.79 23.51 24.58
CA GLU A 599 -14.27 23.51 25.97
C GLU A 599 -14.84 22.14 26.41
N GLU A 600 -14.95 21.20 25.47
CA GLU A 600 -15.60 19.91 25.68
C GLU A 600 -14.58 18.79 25.84
N ASP A 601 -14.87 17.58 25.37
CA ASP A 601 -14.10 16.38 25.70
C ASP A 601 -13.25 15.90 24.52
N PHE A 602 -12.01 15.53 24.85
CA PHE A 602 -11.11 14.78 23.99
C PHE A 602 -10.86 13.40 24.58
N GLY A 603 -10.55 12.43 23.72
CA GLY A 603 -10.27 11.08 24.17
C GLY A 603 -9.22 10.39 23.31
N ILE A 604 -8.52 9.44 23.92
CA ILE A 604 -7.56 8.58 23.26
C ILE A 604 -7.75 7.14 23.76
N LYS A 605 -8.00 6.24 22.81
CA LYS A 605 -8.12 4.79 23.02
C LYS A 605 -6.92 4.08 22.40
N TYR A 606 -6.64 2.87 22.88
CA TYR A 606 -5.70 1.96 22.22
C TYR A 606 -6.40 0.64 21.92
N ASN A 607 -6.33 0.20 20.66
CA ASN A 607 -6.76 -1.13 20.23
C ASN A 607 -5.55 -2.00 19.89
N CYS A 608 -5.64 -3.29 20.21
CA CYS A 608 -4.59 -4.28 20.02
C CYS A 608 -4.63 -4.93 18.62
N GLU A 609 -3.71 -5.85 18.36
CA GLU A 609 -3.51 -6.57 17.10
C GLU A 609 -4.72 -7.43 16.65
N ASN A 610 -5.62 -7.81 17.56
CA ASN A 610 -6.88 -8.48 17.20
C ASN A 610 -7.94 -7.51 16.63
N GLY A 611 -7.67 -6.20 16.71
CA GLY A 611 -8.56 -5.11 16.31
C GLY A 611 -9.45 -4.57 17.44
N GLY A 612 -9.37 -5.14 18.65
CA GLY A 612 -10.24 -4.81 19.78
C GLY A 612 -9.60 -3.89 20.83
N PRO A 613 -10.39 -3.34 21.77
CA PRO A 613 -9.88 -2.52 22.86
C PRO A 613 -8.79 -3.21 23.68
N ALA A 614 -7.83 -2.44 24.17
CA ALA A 614 -6.82 -2.91 25.10
C ALA A 614 -7.44 -3.63 26.32
N PRO A 615 -6.96 -4.85 26.68
CA PRO A 615 -7.46 -5.56 27.86
C PRO A 615 -7.03 -4.87 29.15
N ASP A 616 -7.67 -5.25 30.27
CA ASP A 616 -7.41 -4.62 31.58
C ASP A 616 -5.94 -4.63 31.95
N LYS A 617 -5.27 -5.77 31.77
CA LYS A 617 -3.83 -5.91 32.03
C LYS A 617 -2.99 -4.85 31.32
N LEU A 618 -3.31 -4.55 30.06
CA LEU A 618 -2.58 -3.54 29.29
C LEU A 618 -2.95 -2.13 29.79
N THR A 619 -4.24 -1.81 29.96
CA THR A 619 -4.65 -0.48 30.45
C THR A 619 -4.14 -0.15 31.86
N GLU A 620 -4.01 -1.16 32.73
CA GLU A 620 -3.41 -1.02 34.06
C GLU A 620 -1.90 -0.77 33.98
N ALA A 621 -1.20 -1.44 33.05
CA ALA A 621 0.21 -1.17 32.77
C ALA A 621 0.41 0.26 32.24
N ILE A 622 -0.43 0.72 31.31
CA ILE A 622 -0.42 2.10 30.82
C ILE A 622 -0.58 3.07 32.01
N TYR A 623 -1.59 2.87 32.86
CA TYR A 623 -1.81 3.74 34.01
C TYR A 623 -0.62 3.73 34.96
N LYS A 624 -0.09 2.55 35.31
CA LYS A 624 1.12 2.44 36.12
C LYS A 624 2.27 3.24 35.53
N ASN A 625 2.48 3.16 34.21
CA ASN A 625 3.55 3.89 33.53
C ASN A 625 3.32 5.41 33.58
N THR A 626 2.07 5.89 33.44
CA THR A 626 1.77 7.33 33.60
C THR A 626 2.09 7.89 34.99
N THR A 627 1.95 7.07 36.05
CA THR A 627 2.25 7.48 37.43
C THR A 627 3.74 7.51 37.76
N ASN A 628 4.59 6.87 36.93
CA ASN A 628 6.03 6.74 37.16
C ASN A 628 6.89 7.43 36.10
N ILE A 629 6.28 8.00 35.06
CA ILE A 629 6.99 8.60 33.92
C ILE A 629 7.87 9.78 34.34
N SER A 630 9.11 9.81 33.85
CA SER A 630 10.08 10.89 34.08
C SER A 630 10.65 11.48 32.80
N SER A 631 10.43 10.84 31.65
CA SER A 631 10.78 11.37 30.33
C SER A 631 9.93 10.72 29.23
N TYR A 632 9.90 11.34 28.06
CA TYR A 632 9.36 10.74 26.84
C TYR A 632 10.28 10.93 25.64
N ASN A 633 10.10 10.09 24.62
CA ASN A 633 10.86 10.14 23.37
C ASN A 633 10.06 10.86 22.28
N ILE A 634 10.71 11.77 21.56
CA ILE A 634 10.08 12.47 20.44
C ILE A 634 11.10 12.84 19.35
N CYS A 635 10.69 12.73 18.08
CA CYS A 635 11.40 13.27 16.93
C CYS A 635 10.77 14.62 16.59
N SER A 636 11.12 15.68 17.33
CA SER A 636 10.50 17.00 17.19
C SER A 636 10.56 17.55 15.76
N ASP A 637 11.64 17.23 15.07
CA ASP A 637 11.95 17.65 13.69
C ASP A 637 11.29 16.77 12.61
N PHE A 638 10.51 15.75 12.99
CA PHE A 638 9.76 14.97 12.01
C PHE A 638 8.78 15.91 11.27
N PRO A 639 8.77 15.91 9.92
CA PRO A 639 7.96 16.83 9.14
C PRO A 639 6.47 16.60 9.40
N ALA A 640 5.69 17.68 9.39
CA ALA A 640 4.24 17.56 9.46
C ALA A 640 3.73 16.79 8.24
N VAL A 641 2.89 15.78 8.46
CA VAL A 641 2.28 14.99 7.39
C VAL A 641 0.95 15.63 6.98
N ASP A 642 0.75 15.85 5.67
CA ASP A 642 -0.54 16.32 5.13
C ASP A 642 -1.56 15.19 5.19
N ILE A 643 -2.32 15.12 6.28
CA ILE A 643 -3.31 14.06 6.52
C ILE A 643 -4.55 14.18 5.62
N ALA A 644 -4.75 15.30 4.92
CA ALA A 644 -5.92 15.50 4.06
C ALA A 644 -5.81 14.79 2.71
N LYS A 645 -4.60 14.37 2.31
CA LYS A 645 -4.34 13.76 0.99
C LYS A 645 -3.79 12.36 1.15
N ALA A 646 -4.44 11.40 0.50
CA ALA A 646 -3.92 10.06 0.39
C ALA A 646 -2.50 10.05 -0.23
N GLY A 647 -1.62 9.21 0.32
CA GLY A 647 -0.23 9.10 -0.13
C GLY A 647 0.73 8.71 1.00
N THR A 648 2.00 8.51 0.65
CA THR A 648 3.03 8.10 1.61
C THR A 648 4.06 9.21 1.79
N THR A 649 4.38 9.53 3.05
CA THR A 649 5.49 10.38 3.46
C THR A 649 6.54 9.52 4.13
N THR A 650 7.75 9.45 3.55
CA THR A 650 8.84 8.63 4.08
C THR A 650 10.00 9.50 4.57
N VAL A 651 10.46 9.25 5.80
CA VAL A 651 11.54 9.96 6.48
C VAL A 651 12.62 8.95 6.86
N LYS A 652 13.86 9.17 6.45
CA LYS A 652 15.01 8.29 6.75
C LYS A 652 15.92 8.95 7.80
N SER A 653 16.63 8.15 8.60
CA SER A 653 17.68 8.64 9.49
C SER A 653 18.89 9.13 8.69
N ALA A 654 19.70 10.01 9.29
CA ALA A 654 20.86 10.61 8.63
C ALA A 654 21.92 9.57 8.21
N ASP A 655 22.03 8.47 8.95
CA ASP A 655 22.93 7.34 8.67
C ASP A 655 22.29 6.26 7.78
N GLY A 656 21.03 6.44 7.37
CA GLY A 656 20.26 5.48 6.58
C GLY A 656 19.90 4.18 7.31
N SER A 657 20.17 4.07 8.62
CA SER A 657 19.90 2.87 9.41
C SER A 657 18.41 2.64 9.68
N THR A 658 17.60 3.71 9.63
CA THR A 658 16.17 3.68 9.98
C THR A 658 15.34 4.43 8.94
N GLU A 659 14.18 3.89 8.59
CA GLU A 659 13.19 4.52 7.71
C GLU A 659 11.82 4.46 8.37
N VAL A 660 11.14 5.60 8.46
CA VAL A 660 9.76 5.72 8.94
C VAL A 660 8.87 6.17 7.79
N SER A 661 7.88 5.36 7.45
CA SER A 661 6.88 5.67 6.42
C SER A 661 5.51 5.93 7.05
N VAL A 662 4.92 7.08 6.76
CA VAL A 662 3.55 7.46 7.14
C VAL A 662 2.68 7.44 5.89
N GLU A 663 1.71 6.55 5.85
CA GLU A 663 0.76 6.40 4.74
C GLU A 663 -0.60 6.93 5.17
N VAL A 664 -1.10 7.93 4.45
CA VAL A 664 -2.48 8.42 4.56
C VAL A 664 -3.35 7.53 3.67
N ILE A 665 -4.27 6.81 4.31
CA ILE A 665 -5.10 5.77 3.71
C ILE A 665 -6.56 6.24 3.59
N SER A 666 -7.32 5.63 2.68
CA SER A 666 -8.77 5.86 2.62
C SER A 666 -9.42 5.54 3.95
N SER A 667 -10.26 6.46 4.45
CA SER A 667 -11.00 6.27 5.69
C SER A 667 -12.04 5.14 5.60
N THR A 668 -12.65 4.93 4.43
CA THR A 668 -13.84 4.07 4.30
C THR A 668 -13.56 2.71 3.67
N GLU A 669 -12.48 2.58 2.90
CA GLU A 669 -12.26 1.44 2.00
C GLU A 669 -12.25 0.07 2.71
N SER A 670 -11.39 -0.12 3.72
CA SER A 670 -11.27 -1.40 4.42
C SER A 670 -12.60 -1.86 5.03
N HIS A 671 -13.32 -0.92 5.66
CA HIS A 671 -14.57 -1.21 6.35
C HIS A 671 -15.70 -1.51 5.37
N VAL A 672 -15.86 -0.70 4.32
CA VAL A 672 -16.92 -0.92 3.32
C VAL A 672 -16.69 -2.21 2.54
N ASN A 673 -15.44 -2.55 2.22
CA ASN A 673 -15.12 -3.83 1.60
C ASN A 673 -15.48 -5.02 2.51
N LEU A 674 -15.23 -4.91 3.82
CA LEU A 674 -15.68 -5.90 4.79
C LEU A 674 -17.21 -5.99 4.86
N LEU A 675 -17.92 -4.86 4.92
CA LEU A 675 -19.39 -4.87 4.95
C LEU A 675 -20.01 -5.53 3.71
N LYS A 676 -19.38 -5.37 2.54
CA LYS A 676 -19.80 -6.05 1.30
C LYS A 676 -19.60 -7.57 1.32
N SER A 677 -18.67 -8.09 2.14
CA SER A 677 -18.55 -9.54 2.35
C SER A 677 -19.52 -10.07 3.40
N VAL A 678 -20.02 -9.21 4.28
CA VAL A 678 -20.95 -9.55 5.35
C VAL A 678 -22.41 -9.58 4.87
N PHE A 679 -22.80 -8.62 4.02
CA PHE A 679 -24.18 -8.39 3.61
C PHE A 679 -24.42 -8.55 2.11
N ASP A 680 -25.65 -8.88 1.74
CA ASP A 680 -26.09 -8.89 0.34
C ASP A 680 -26.55 -7.48 -0.08
N PHE A 681 -25.64 -6.72 -0.65
CA PHE A 681 -25.93 -5.35 -1.13
C PHE A 681 -26.96 -5.33 -2.26
N GLY A 682 -27.06 -6.41 -3.06
CA GLY A 682 -28.06 -6.50 -4.12
C GLY A 682 -29.48 -6.61 -3.55
N LEU A 683 -29.65 -7.45 -2.52
CA LEU A 683 -30.93 -7.61 -1.83
C LEU A 683 -31.34 -6.34 -1.07
N ILE A 684 -30.40 -5.70 -0.36
CA ILE A 684 -30.64 -4.41 0.31
C ILE A 684 -31.02 -3.36 -0.74
N LYS A 685 -30.30 -3.28 -1.86
CA LYS A 685 -30.63 -2.35 -2.94
C LYS A 685 -32.05 -2.56 -3.46
N ALA A 686 -32.50 -3.80 -3.64
CA ALA A 686 -33.86 -4.10 -4.09
C ALA A 686 -34.94 -3.58 -3.13
N LEU A 687 -34.70 -3.62 -1.81
CA LEU A 687 -35.58 -2.97 -0.82
C LEU A 687 -35.57 -1.45 -0.98
N LEU A 688 -34.38 -0.87 -1.09
CA LEU A 688 -34.16 0.58 -1.19
C LEU A 688 -34.76 1.19 -2.47
N ASP A 689 -34.80 0.43 -3.56
CA ASP A 689 -35.38 0.85 -4.85
C ASP A 689 -36.92 0.79 -4.86
N ARG A 690 -37.57 0.27 -3.80
CA ARG A 690 -39.03 0.24 -3.71
C ARG A 690 -39.62 1.67 -3.58
N PRO A 691 -40.70 2.00 -4.31
CA PRO A 691 -41.30 3.34 -4.27
C PRO A 691 -41.99 3.67 -2.93
N ASP A 692 -42.37 2.65 -2.16
CA ASP A 692 -42.99 2.77 -0.84
C ASP A 692 -41.97 2.68 0.32
N PHE A 693 -40.68 2.56 0.02
CA PHE A 693 -39.60 2.61 1.00
C PHE A 693 -38.83 3.93 0.91
N SER A 694 -38.51 4.52 2.06
CA SER A 694 -37.62 5.68 2.13
C SER A 694 -36.87 5.67 3.46
N MET A 695 -35.62 6.14 3.45
CA MET A 695 -34.80 6.17 4.64
C MET A 695 -34.11 7.52 4.88
N VAL A 696 -33.66 7.72 6.11
CA VAL A 696 -32.79 8.84 6.52
C VAL A 696 -31.73 8.33 7.49
N TYR A 697 -30.50 8.82 7.33
CA TYR A 697 -29.37 8.49 8.20
C TYR A 697 -28.78 9.78 8.77
N ASP A 698 -28.82 9.94 10.10
CA ASP A 698 -28.21 11.05 10.82
C ASP A 698 -26.83 10.65 11.37
N ALA A 699 -25.76 11.18 10.78
CA ALA A 699 -24.41 10.92 11.28
C ALA A 699 -24.02 11.85 12.45
N MET A 700 -24.91 12.75 12.88
CA MET A 700 -24.74 13.68 14.00
C MET A 700 -23.44 14.50 13.93
N HIS A 701 -23.01 14.85 12.70
CA HIS A 701 -21.73 15.52 12.41
C HIS A 701 -20.48 14.74 12.85
N GLY A 702 -20.62 13.44 13.12
CA GLY A 702 -19.54 12.52 13.46
C GLY A 702 -18.93 11.84 12.25
N VAL A 703 -18.03 10.90 12.54
CA VAL A 703 -17.15 10.26 11.55
C VAL A 703 -17.87 9.36 10.56
N ASN A 704 -19.09 8.90 10.86
CA ASN A 704 -19.84 8.05 9.94
C ASN A 704 -20.34 8.78 8.69
N GLY A 705 -20.29 10.11 8.63
CA GLY A 705 -20.72 10.90 7.47
C GLY A 705 -20.16 10.40 6.12
N PRO A 706 -18.82 10.33 5.96
CA PRO A 706 -18.19 9.73 4.78
C PRO A 706 -18.59 8.27 4.50
N TYR A 707 -18.83 7.46 5.54
CA TYR A 707 -19.22 6.05 5.38
C TYR A 707 -20.65 5.92 4.87
N VAL A 708 -21.56 6.78 5.33
CA VAL A 708 -22.94 6.85 4.83
C VAL A 708 -22.95 7.18 3.35
N LYS A 709 -22.18 8.20 2.92
CA LYS A 709 -22.05 8.54 1.50
C LYS A 709 -21.47 7.37 0.71
N ARG A 710 -20.38 6.77 1.18
CA ARG A 710 -19.71 5.65 0.52
C ARG A 710 -20.65 4.44 0.35
N VAL A 711 -21.40 4.05 1.38
CA VAL A 711 -22.27 2.85 1.35
C VAL A 711 -23.58 3.15 0.64
N PHE A 712 -24.32 4.17 1.06
CA PHE A 712 -25.70 4.35 0.61
C PHE A 712 -25.81 5.11 -0.71
N VAL A 713 -24.94 6.09 -0.95
CA VAL A 713 -24.97 6.90 -2.17
C VAL A 713 -24.18 6.23 -3.27
N GLU A 714 -22.90 5.91 -3.03
CA GLU A 714 -22.02 5.38 -4.08
C GLU A 714 -22.25 3.88 -4.38
N GLU A 715 -22.36 3.02 -3.37
CA GLU A 715 -22.54 1.57 -3.59
C GLU A 715 -24.01 1.17 -3.81
N LEU A 716 -24.95 1.73 -3.06
CA LEU A 716 -26.37 1.35 -3.12
C LEU A 716 -27.23 2.27 -4.01
N GLY A 717 -26.69 3.42 -4.43
CA GLY A 717 -27.30 4.30 -5.43
C GLY A 717 -28.44 5.18 -4.92
N LEU A 718 -28.51 5.49 -3.62
CA LEU A 718 -29.47 6.45 -3.07
C LEU A 718 -29.05 7.90 -3.36
N SER A 719 -30.01 8.83 -3.28
CA SER A 719 -29.75 10.28 -3.30
C SER A 719 -29.01 10.72 -2.03
N GLU A 720 -28.19 11.78 -2.12
CA GLU A 720 -27.61 12.44 -0.95
C GLU A 720 -28.67 13.02 0.01
N ASP A 721 -29.94 13.12 -0.39
CA ASP A 721 -31.04 13.58 0.47
C ASP A 721 -31.26 12.69 1.71
N ILE A 722 -30.76 11.46 1.70
CA ILE A 722 -30.81 10.56 2.86
C ILE A 722 -29.77 10.93 3.93
N CYS A 723 -28.77 11.74 3.59
CA CYS A 723 -27.66 12.12 4.46
C CYS A 723 -28.03 13.32 5.34
N MET A 724 -28.37 13.05 6.59
CA MET A 724 -28.55 14.06 7.63
C MET A 724 -27.26 14.24 8.43
N ASN A 725 -26.77 15.48 8.53
CA ASN A 725 -25.57 15.83 9.29
C ASN A 725 -24.32 14.99 8.94
N CYS A 726 -24.18 14.51 7.70
CA CYS A 726 -23.08 13.63 7.25
C CYS A 726 -21.76 14.34 6.90
N ILE A 727 -21.54 15.56 7.40
CA ILE A 727 -20.26 16.26 7.28
C ILE A 727 -19.65 16.32 8.69
N PRO A 728 -18.51 15.66 8.92
CA PRO A 728 -17.81 15.71 10.20
C PRO A 728 -17.49 17.15 10.63
N LYS A 729 -17.66 17.46 11.91
CA LYS A 729 -17.30 18.75 12.49
C LYS A 729 -16.56 18.57 13.81
N GLU A 730 -15.55 19.41 14.04
CA GLU A 730 -14.69 19.36 15.23
C GLU A 730 -15.44 19.50 16.57
N ASP A 731 -16.58 20.17 16.56
CA ASP A 731 -17.45 20.40 17.71
C ASP A 731 -18.80 19.67 17.61
N PHE A 732 -18.97 18.79 16.63
CA PHE A 732 -20.25 18.18 16.27
C PHE A 732 -21.40 19.19 16.13
N ASN A 733 -21.10 20.41 15.64
CA ASN A 733 -22.02 21.54 15.54
C ASN A 733 -22.57 22.04 16.91
N GLY A 734 -21.76 21.93 17.96
CA GLY A 734 -22.13 22.26 19.34
C GLY A 734 -23.08 21.25 20.00
N GLY A 735 -23.29 20.10 19.37
CA GLY A 735 -24.19 19.04 19.82
C GLY A 735 -23.51 17.93 20.62
N HIS A 736 -24.32 16.99 21.09
CA HIS A 736 -23.88 15.72 21.65
C HIS A 736 -24.13 14.64 20.61
N ALA A 737 -23.07 14.05 20.05
CA ALA A 737 -23.17 13.00 19.03
C ALA A 737 -23.52 11.66 19.70
N ASP A 738 -24.68 11.58 20.36
CA ASP A 738 -25.18 10.41 21.07
C ASP A 738 -26.57 10.04 20.53
N PRO A 739 -26.73 8.90 19.83
CA PRO A 739 -27.93 8.57 19.10
C PRO A 739 -29.02 8.06 20.04
N ASN A 740 -29.69 8.97 20.75
CA ASN A 740 -30.82 8.68 21.62
C ASN A 740 -31.97 9.68 21.40
N LEU A 741 -33.12 9.41 22.03
CA LEU A 741 -34.34 10.22 21.84
C LEU A 741 -34.19 11.68 22.28
N THR A 742 -33.19 12.00 23.11
CA THR A 742 -32.93 13.36 23.60
C THR A 742 -32.06 14.16 22.64
N TYR A 743 -30.93 13.59 22.19
CA TYR A 743 -29.94 14.35 21.39
C TYR A 743 -30.20 14.26 19.89
N ALA A 744 -30.64 13.12 19.36
CA ALA A 744 -31.06 12.96 17.96
C ALA A 744 -32.48 13.49 17.71
N LYS A 745 -32.87 14.58 18.40
CA LYS A 745 -34.23 15.14 18.44
C LYS A 745 -34.80 15.47 17.07
N GLU A 746 -33.95 15.89 16.13
CA GLU A 746 -34.37 16.30 14.80
C GLU A 746 -34.76 15.08 13.97
N LEU A 747 -33.95 14.02 14.01
CA LEU A 747 -34.29 12.72 13.42
C LEU A 747 -35.56 12.14 14.07
N VAL A 748 -35.66 12.18 15.40
CA VAL A 748 -36.83 11.66 16.14
C VAL A 748 -38.12 12.38 15.72
N ALA A 749 -38.09 13.71 15.64
CA ALA A 749 -39.20 14.51 15.15
C ALA A 749 -39.52 14.21 13.67
N LEU A 750 -38.49 14.04 12.83
CA LEU A 750 -38.65 13.64 11.43
C LEU A 750 -39.35 12.29 11.31
N MET A 751 -39.04 11.34 12.19
CA MET A 751 -39.68 10.01 12.28
C MET A 751 -41.05 10.02 12.96
N GLY A 752 -41.55 11.19 13.38
CA GLY A 752 -42.91 11.37 13.92
C GLY A 752 -43.04 10.95 15.39
N LEU A 753 -41.96 11.11 16.16
CA LEU A 753 -41.91 10.87 17.59
C LEU A 753 -41.50 12.13 18.36
N ASP A 754 -41.82 12.19 19.65
CA ASP A 754 -41.21 13.13 20.59
C ASP A 754 -40.00 12.50 21.31
N ARG A 755 -39.31 13.31 22.13
CA ARG A 755 -38.15 12.86 22.93
C ARG A 755 -38.47 11.80 24.00
N LYS A 756 -39.75 11.49 24.23
CA LYS A 756 -40.22 10.44 25.13
C LYS A 756 -40.66 9.19 24.36
N GLY A 757 -40.51 9.18 23.03
CA GLY A 757 -40.93 8.08 22.17
C GLY A 757 -42.44 8.05 21.88
N ASN A 758 -43.19 9.11 22.20
CA ASN A 758 -44.62 9.16 21.89
C ASN A 758 -44.85 9.57 20.44
N LYS A 759 -45.87 8.99 19.80
CA LYS A 759 -46.30 9.37 18.46
C LYS A 759 -46.80 10.82 18.48
N VAL A 760 -46.30 11.66 17.55
CA VAL A 760 -46.78 13.04 17.37
C VAL A 760 -47.64 13.17 16.12
N ASP A 761 -48.53 14.16 16.11
CA ASP A 761 -49.25 14.55 14.91
C ASP A 761 -48.28 15.23 13.93
N THR A 762 -48.27 14.75 12.70
CA THR A 762 -47.37 15.18 11.64
C THR A 762 -48.13 15.80 10.46
N GLY A 763 -49.46 15.92 10.56
CA GLY A 763 -50.32 16.26 9.42
C GLY A 763 -50.07 15.33 8.23
N ASP A 764 -50.12 15.90 7.02
CA ASP A 764 -49.91 15.17 5.76
C ASP A 764 -48.42 14.94 5.39
N ARG A 765 -47.48 15.28 6.29
CA ARG A 765 -46.05 15.09 6.02
C ARG A 765 -45.73 13.60 5.88
N LYS A 766 -45.16 13.21 4.74
CA LYS A 766 -44.62 11.85 4.55
C LYS A 766 -43.49 11.60 5.54
N ILE A 767 -43.59 10.50 6.28
CA ILE A 767 -42.58 10.07 7.26
C ILE A 767 -41.75 8.96 6.61
N PRO A 768 -40.42 8.96 6.76
CA PRO A 768 -39.60 7.87 6.27
C PRO A 768 -39.99 6.51 6.87
N SER A 769 -39.79 5.45 6.11
CA SER A 769 -40.04 4.05 6.52
C SER A 769 -38.98 3.57 7.52
N PHE A 770 -37.76 4.09 7.40
CA PHE A 770 -36.61 3.73 8.21
C PHE A 770 -35.74 4.95 8.56
N GLY A 771 -35.45 5.15 9.84
CA GLY A 771 -34.57 6.22 10.32
C GLY A 771 -33.47 5.64 11.18
N CYS A 772 -32.26 6.17 11.07
CA CYS A 772 -31.16 5.73 11.91
C CYS A 772 -30.19 6.86 12.21
N ALA A 773 -29.48 6.74 13.33
CA ALA A 773 -28.42 7.66 13.72
C ALA A 773 -27.20 6.90 14.25
N ALA A 774 -26.02 7.50 14.16
CA ALA A 774 -24.79 6.99 14.77
C ALA A 774 -24.16 8.01 15.73
N ASP A 775 -23.33 7.53 16.65
CA ASP A 775 -22.56 8.39 17.54
C ASP A 775 -21.29 8.95 16.87
N GLY A 776 -20.54 9.78 17.62
CA GLY A 776 -19.37 10.48 17.12
C GLY A 776 -18.34 9.61 16.39
N ASP A 777 -18.01 8.42 16.93
CA ASP A 777 -17.05 7.48 16.35
C ASP A 777 -17.66 6.29 15.60
N GLY A 778 -18.98 6.27 15.46
CA GLY A 778 -19.71 5.31 14.62
C GLY A 778 -19.89 3.92 15.24
N ASP A 779 -19.59 3.76 16.52
CA ASP A 779 -19.69 2.48 17.24
C ASP A 779 -21.09 2.24 17.85
N ARG A 780 -21.99 3.24 17.81
CA ARG A 780 -23.40 3.11 18.23
C ARG A 780 -24.38 3.38 17.11
N ASN A 781 -25.60 2.90 17.30
CA ASN A 781 -26.72 3.12 16.40
C ASN A 781 -28.07 3.28 17.13
N MET A 782 -28.90 4.17 16.61
CA MET A 782 -30.33 4.21 16.89
C MET A 782 -31.12 3.74 15.67
N ILE A 783 -32.17 2.96 15.90
CA ILE A 783 -33.05 2.44 14.84
C ILE A 783 -34.48 2.91 15.08
N LEU A 784 -35.09 3.49 14.04
CA LEU A 784 -36.45 4.03 14.04
C LEU A 784 -37.23 3.48 12.85
N GLY A 785 -38.48 3.11 13.10
CA GLY A 785 -39.50 2.94 12.07
C GLY A 785 -40.38 4.19 11.98
N THR A 786 -41.31 4.20 11.03
CA THR A 786 -42.36 5.23 10.97
C THR A 786 -43.13 5.30 12.28
N LYS A 787 -43.00 6.42 13.02
CA LYS A 787 -43.61 6.62 14.35
C LYS A 787 -43.30 5.49 15.34
N PHE A 788 -42.11 4.88 15.24
CA PHE A 788 -41.78 3.72 16.05
C PHE A 788 -40.30 3.74 16.49
N PHE A 789 -40.06 3.60 17.79
CA PHE A 789 -38.72 3.48 18.36
C PHE A 789 -38.40 2.02 18.65
N VAL A 790 -37.26 1.55 18.15
CA VAL A 790 -36.72 0.23 18.50
C VAL A 790 -35.71 0.41 19.63
N SER A 791 -35.99 -0.18 20.79
CA SER A 791 -35.02 -0.16 21.88
C SER A 791 -33.73 -0.91 21.47
N PRO A 792 -32.54 -0.51 21.93
CA PRO A 792 -31.30 -1.21 21.57
C PRO A 792 -31.32 -2.70 21.97
N SER A 793 -31.99 -3.04 23.07
CA SER A 793 -32.13 -4.41 23.52
C SER A 793 -33.07 -5.23 22.64
N ASP A 794 -34.22 -4.68 22.22
CA ASP A 794 -35.10 -5.33 21.25
C ASP A 794 -34.39 -5.45 19.89
N SER A 795 -33.60 -4.46 19.49
CA SER A 795 -32.83 -4.48 18.25
C SER A 795 -31.88 -5.69 18.20
N LEU A 796 -31.11 -5.92 19.26
CA LEU A 796 -30.25 -7.11 19.37
C LEU A 796 -31.06 -8.41 19.26
N ALA A 797 -32.19 -8.50 19.97
CA ALA A 797 -33.05 -9.69 19.97
C ALA A 797 -33.65 -9.97 18.59
N VAL A 798 -34.12 -8.94 17.89
CA VAL A 798 -34.66 -9.06 16.54
C VAL A 798 -33.58 -9.53 15.57
N ILE A 799 -32.40 -8.91 15.58
CA ILE A 799 -31.29 -9.32 14.71
C ILE A 799 -30.90 -10.78 14.98
N ALA A 800 -30.78 -11.18 16.24
CA ALA A 800 -30.49 -12.57 16.60
C ALA A 800 -31.56 -13.55 16.08
N SER A 801 -32.84 -13.17 16.09
CA SER A 801 -33.94 -14.02 15.59
C SER A 801 -34.01 -14.16 14.07
N TYR A 802 -33.33 -13.28 13.33
CA TYR A 802 -33.23 -13.29 11.86
C TYR A 802 -31.78 -13.46 11.38
N ALA A 803 -30.88 -13.98 12.21
CA ALA A 803 -29.45 -14.06 11.88
C ALA A 803 -29.19 -14.82 10.56
N ASP A 804 -30.00 -15.83 10.25
CA ASP A 804 -29.88 -16.62 9.00
C ASP A 804 -30.23 -15.85 7.72
N GLU A 805 -30.81 -14.64 7.84
CA GLU A 805 -31.05 -13.74 6.71
C GLU A 805 -29.80 -12.90 6.36
N ILE A 806 -28.76 -12.93 7.21
CA ILE A 806 -27.50 -12.23 6.98
C ILE A 806 -26.48 -13.23 6.43
N PRO A 807 -25.93 -13.02 5.20
CA PRO A 807 -25.02 -13.96 4.55
C PRO A 807 -23.83 -14.38 5.41
N PHE A 808 -23.24 -13.45 6.16
CA PHE A 808 -22.13 -13.72 7.08
C PHE A 808 -22.41 -14.86 8.06
N PHE A 809 -23.55 -14.84 8.74
CA PHE A 809 -23.92 -15.86 9.72
C PHE A 809 -24.31 -17.16 9.00
N LYS A 810 -25.12 -17.06 7.95
CA LYS A 810 -25.62 -18.20 7.18
C LYS A 810 -24.47 -19.02 6.56
N ALA A 811 -23.50 -18.36 5.95
CA ALA A 811 -22.37 -19.00 5.28
C ALA A 811 -21.46 -19.79 6.24
N GLN A 812 -21.52 -19.49 7.54
CA GLN A 812 -20.73 -20.13 8.59
C GLN A 812 -21.53 -21.17 9.40
N GLY A 813 -22.71 -21.56 8.90
CA GLY A 813 -23.55 -22.59 9.52
C GLY A 813 -24.57 -22.05 10.53
N GLY A 814 -24.87 -20.74 10.49
CA GLY A 814 -25.80 -20.08 11.39
C GLY A 814 -25.12 -19.54 12.65
N LEU A 815 -25.86 -18.71 13.41
CA LEU A 815 -25.40 -18.12 14.65
C LEU A 815 -25.19 -19.19 15.73
N LYS A 816 -24.08 -19.13 16.49
CA LYS A 816 -23.78 -20.10 17.56
C LYS A 816 -23.93 -19.53 18.96
N GLY A 817 -23.56 -18.27 19.14
CA GLY A 817 -23.57 -17.61 20.43
C GLY A 817 -24.08 -16.18 20.36
N VAL A 818 -24.69 -15.75 21.46
CA VAL A 818 -25.13 -14.37 21.66
C VAL A 818 -24.65 -13.87 23.02
N ALA A 819 -24.35 -12.58 23.12
CA ALA A 819 -24.05 -11.96 24.40
C ALA A 819 -24.70 -10.59 24.56
N ARG A 820 -24.93 -10.22 25.81
CA ARG A 820 -25.35 -8.87 26.16
C ARG A 820 -24.67 -8.43 27.44
N SER A 821 -24.55 -7.12 27.62
CA SER A 821 -24.14 -6.60 28.92
C SER A 821 -25.26 -6.90 29.93
N MET A 822 -24.88 -7.05 31.19
CA MET A 822 -25.80 -7.33 32.28
C MET A 822 -26.94 -6.29 32.38
N PRO A 823 -26.70 -4.98 32.20
CA PRO A 823 -27.77 -3.97 32.19
C PRO A 823 -28.71 -4.01 30.98
N THR A 824 -28.30 -4.62 29.87
CA THR A 824 -29.12 -4.76 28.64
C THR A 824 -30.28 -5.69 28.86
N SER A 825 -31.49 -5.36 28.39
CA SER A 825 -32.68 -6.19 28.59
C SER A 825 -32.48 -7.65 28.16
N GLY A 826 -33.13 -8.57 28.88
CA GLY A 826 -33.14 -10.01 28.59
C GLY A 826 -34.01 -10.42 27.40
N ALA A 827 -34.35 -9.51 26.49
CA ALA A 827 -35.09 -9.82 25.27
C ALA A 827 -34.35 -10.88 24.42
N VAL A 828 -33.03 -10.72 24.23
CA VAL A 828 -32.21 -11.67 23.47
C VAL A 828 -32.14 -13.04 24.15
N ASP A 829 -32.26 -13.11 25.48
CA ASP A 829 -32.24 -14.35 26.25
C ASP A 829 -33.42 -15.25 25.87
N ARG A 830 -34.57 -14.63 25.54
CA ARG A 830 -35.77 -15.35 25.08
C ARG A 830 -35.53 -15.99 23.72
N VAL A 831 -34.87 -15.26 22.81
CA VAL A 831 -34.49 -15.75 21.49
C VAL A 831 -33.45 -16.86 21.59
N ALA A 832 -32.41 -16.66 22.40
CA ALA A 832 -31.34 -17.64 22.62
C ALA A 832 -31.90 -18.96 23.17
N LYS A 833 -32.87 -18.88 24.08
CA LYS A 833 -33.55 -20.07 24.63
C LYS A 833 -34.38 -20.81 23.57
N ASP A 834 -35.14 -20.10 22.74
CA ASP A 834 -35.98 -20.69 21.69
C ASP A 834 -35.16 -21.33 20.56
N LEU A 835 -34.09 -20.65 20.15
CA LEU A 835 -33.22 -21.07 19.04
C LEU A 835 -32.00 -21.89 19.50
N ASN A 836 -31.89 -22.15 20.81
CA ASN A 836 -30.82 -22.93 21.44
C ASN A 836 -29.40 -22.41 21.14
N PHE A 837 -29.20 -21.09 21.28
CA PHE A 837 -27.88 -20.45 21.21
C PHE A 837 -27.21 -20.41 22.58
N ASP A 838 -25.88 -20.45 22.60
CA ASP A 838 -25.13 -20.12 23.82
C ASP A 838 -25.38 -18.64 24.16
N LEU A 839 -25.69 -18.34 25.43
CA LEU A 839 -25.99 -16.98 25.91
C LEU A 839 -24.98 -16.57 26.98
N PHE A 840 -24.40 -15.37 26.83
CA PHE A 840 -23.49 -14.79 27.81
C PHE A 840 -24.00 -13.45 28.33
N GLU A 841 -24.14 -13.35 29.64
CA GLU A 841 -24.38 -12.10 30.35
C GLU A 841 -23.04 -11.58 30.89
N THR A 842 -22.51 -10.50 30.30
CA THR A 842 -21.19 -9.97 30.64
C THR A 842 -21.30 -8.65 31.43
N PRO A 843 -20.24 -8.16 32.08
CA PRO A 843 -20.21 -6.77 32.54
C PRO A 843 -20.24 -5.81 31.35
N THR A 844 -20.55 -4.55 31.60
CA THR A 844 -20.45 -3.49 30.57
C THR A 844 -19.01 -3.29 30.14
N GLY A 845 -18.79 -3.23 28.83
CA GLY A 845 -17.47 -3.06 28.23
C GLY A 845 -17.18 -4.11 27.17
N TRP A 846 -16.91 -3.65 25.95
CA TRP A 846 -16.78 -4.50 24.76
C TRP A 846 -15.65 -5.55 24.83
N LYS A 847 -14.63 -5.32 25.67
CA LYS A 847 -13.54 -6.28 25.93
C LYS A 847 -14.03 -7.68 26.31
N TYR A 848 -15.13 -7.80 27.07
CA TYR A 848 -15.66 -9.11 27.48
C TYR A 848 -16.27 -9.86 26.29
N PHE A 849 -16.88 -9.15 25.34
CA PHE A 849 -17.33 -9.77 24.10
C PHE A 849 -16.15 -10.13 23.20
N GLY A 850 -15.11 -9.28 23.15
CA GLY A 850 -13.87 -9.58 22.43
C GLY A 850 -13.26 -10.93 22.85
N ASN A 851 -13.18 -11.19 24.16
CA ASN A 851 -12.75 -12.48 24.70
C ASN A 851 -13.60 -13.65 24.17
N LEU A 852 -14.93 -13.50 24.18
CA LEU A 852 -15.86 -14.53 23.67
C LEU A 852 -15.71 -14.75 22.15
N MET A 853 -15.47 -13.68 21.37
CA MET A 853 -15.22 -13.76 19.94
C MET A 853 -13.87 -14.44 19.62
N ASP A 854 -12.88 -14.29 20.50
CA ASP A 854 -11.53 -14.85 20.34
C ASP A 854 -11.33 -16.19 21.07
N SER A 855 -12.38 -16.72 21.69
CA SER A 855 -12.32 -17.87 22.60
C SER A 855 -11.57 -19.08 22.03
N LYS A 856 -11.81 -19.42 20.75
CA LYS A 856 -11.11 -20.51 20.07
C LYS A 856 -9.81 -20.05 19.42
N ALA A 857 -9.84 -18.92 18.71
CA ALA A 857 -8.73 -18.48 17.87
C ALA A 857 -7.48 -18.09 18.69
N LEU A 858 -7.67 -17.47 19.86
CA LEU A 858 -6.58 -17.02 20.72
C LEU A 858 -6.41 -17.89 21.98
N PHE A 859 -7.50 -18.42 22.53
CA PHE A 859 -7.47 -19.11 23.83
C PHE A 859 -7.71 -20.63 23.74
N GLY A 860 -7.95 -21.18 22.54
CA GLY A 860 -8.16 -22.62 22.33
C GLY A 860 -9.44 -23.19 22.98
N GLY A 861 -10.36 -22.33 23.41
CA GLY A 861 -11.65 -22.69 24.00
C GLY A 861 -12.71 -23.11 22.99
N LYS A 862 -13.97 -23.18 23.45
CA LYS A 862 -15.13 -23.50 22.60
C LYS A 862 -15.32 -22.42 21.54
N ASP A 863 -15.66 -22.83 20.32
CA ASP A 863 -15.99 -21.93 19.23
C ASP A 863 -17.41 -21.37 19.40
N TYR A 864 -17.51 -20.09 19.76
CA TYR A 864 -18.79 -19.38 19.81
C TYR A 864 -19.09 -18.59 18.55
N THR A 865 -18.21 -18.63 17.53
CA THR A 865 -18.37 -17.90 16.27
C THR A 865 -19.11 -18.73 15.22
N PRO A 866 -20.04 -18.15 14.44
CA PRO A 866 -20.41 -16.74 14.43
C PRO A 866 -21.17 -16.27 15.67
N PHE A 867 -20.91 -15.04 16.08
CA PHE A 867 -21.30 -14.49 17.37
C PHE A 867 -21.87 -13.08 17.24
N ILE A 868 -22.92 -12.75 17.99
CA ILE A 868 -23.50 -11.39 18.03
C ILE A 868 -23.59 -10.90 19.47
N CYS A 869 -23.38 -9.60 19.68
CA CYS A 869 -23.56 -9.01 20.98
C CYS A 869 -24.07 -7.57 20.93
N GLY A 870 -24.61 -7.10 22.06
CA GLY A 870 -25.10 -5.74 22.16
C GLY A 870 -25.20 -5.21 23.59
N GLU A 871 -25.31 -3.89 23.68
CA GLU A 871 -25.44 -3.12 24.90
C GLU A 871 -26.66 -2.19 24.81
N GLU A 872 -27.32 -1.95 25.94
CA GLU A 872 -28.46 -1.02 26.07
C GLU A 872 -28.13 0.40 25.65
N SER A 873 -26.85 0.74 25.65
CA SER A 873 -26.33 2.05 25.30
C SER A 873 -26.15 2.21 23.79
N PHE A 874 -27.12 1.71 23.02
CA PHE A 874 -27.17 1.82 21.55
C PHE A 874 -26.00 1.11 20.84
N GLY A 875 -25.39 0.12 21.47
CA GLY A 875 -24.26 -0.61 20.93
C GLY A 875 -24.68 -1.98 20.38
N THR A 876 -24.40 -2.29 19.13
CA THR A 876 -24.60 -3.65 18.58
C THR A 876 -23.44 -4.00 17.66
N GLY A 877 -23.06 -5.28 17.62
CA GLY A 877 -21.98 -5.75 16.76
C GLY A 877 -21.90 -7.28 16.70
N SER A 878 -20.98 -7.79 15.90
CA SER A 878 -20.70 -9.22 15.74
C SER A 878 -19.20 -9.46 15.56
N ASP A 879 -18.80 -10.72 15.43
CA ASP A 879 -17.39 -11.13 15.34
C ASP A 879 -16.67 -10.78 14.03
N HIS A 880 -17.32 -10.08 13.10
CA HIS A 880 -16.68 -9.52 11.89
C HIS A 880 -15.55 -8.53 12.24
N VAL A 881 -15.70 -7.77 13.33
CA VAL A 881 -14.69 -6.91 13.92
C VAL A 881 -14.57 -7.18 15.43
N ARG A 882 -13.78 -6.38 16.16
CA ARG A 882 -13.65 -6.45 17.63
C ARG A 882 -14.09 -5.17 18.31
N GLU A 883 -14.96 -4.42 17.65
CA GLU A 883 -15.65 -3.23 18.16
C GLU A 883 -17.16 -3.35 17.92
N LYS A 884 -17.93 -2.46 18.56
CA LYS A 884 -19.32 -2.24 18.14
C LYS A 884 -19.32 -1.65 16.73
N ASP A 885 -20.41 -1.81 15.99
CA ASP A 885 -20.52 -1.23 14.65
C ASP A 885 -21.95 -0.78 14.36
N GLY A 886 -22.15 0.54 14.42
CA GLY A 886 -23.47 1.13 14.20
C GLY A 886 -23.93 1.05 12.74
N LEU A 887 -23.00 1.12 11.78
CA LEU A 887 -23.32 1.00 10.37
C LEU A 887 -23.66 -0.45 10.01
N TRP A 888 -22.93 -1.41 10.57
CA TRP A 888 -23.26 -2.83 10.48
C TRP A 888 -24.67 -3.12 11.03
N ALA A 889 -25.04 -2.56 12.17
CA ALA A 889 -26.36 -2.78 12.76
C ALA A 889 -27.49 -2.22 11.88
N VAL A 890 -27.25 -1.08 11.21
CA VAL A 890 -28.18 -0.53 10.21
C VAL A 890 -28.32 -1.46 9.00
N LEU A 891 -27.20 -1.96 8.45
CA LEU A 891 -27.23 -2.90 7.33
C LEU A 891 -27.84 -4.26 7.70
N ALA A 892 -27.69 -4.71 8.95
CA ALA A 892 -28.37 -5.89 9.47
C ALA A 892 -29.90 -5.69 9.47
N TRP A 893 -30.38 -4.55 9.96
CA TRP A 893 -31.81 -4.21 9.89
C TRP A 893 -32.34 -4.13 8.46
N LEU A 894 -31.59 -3.51 7.55
CA LEU A 894 -31.97 -3.43 6.14
C LEU A 894 -31.99 -4.81 5.47
N SER A 895 -31.05 -5.71 5.83
CA SER A 895 -31.04 -7.09 5.33
C SER A 895 -32.29 -7.86 5.78
N ILE A 896 -32.68 -7.71 7.04
CA ILE A 896 -33.91 -8.32 7.59
C ILE A 896 -35.16 -7.75 6.90
N LEU A 897 -35.23 -6.43 6.74
CA LEU A 897 -36.34 -5.78 6.04
C LEU A 897 -36.40 -6.24 4.58
N ALA A 898 -35.26 -6.43 3.92
CA ALA A 898 -35.20 -6.85 2.53
C ALA A 898 -35.62 -8.31 2.36
N SER A 899 -35.23 -9.20 3.28
CA SER A 899 -35.60 -10.62 3.22
C SER A 899 -37.11 -10.85 3.37
N VAL A 900 -37.79 -10.02 4.16
CA VAL A 900 -39.25 -10.10 4.32
C VAL A 900 -40.04 -9.32 3.27
N ASN A 901 -39.40 -8.43 2.51
CA ASN A 901 -40.03 -7.57 1.50
C ASN A 901 -39.57 -7.88 0.06
N THR A 902 -39.23 -9.14 -0.23
CA THR A 902 -38.75 -9.60 -1.56
C THR A 902 -39.76 -9.41 -2.70
N ASP A 903 -41.06 -9.37 -2.39
CA ASP A 903 -42.13 -9.11 -3.36
C ASP A 903 -42.58 -7.64 -3.30
N ALA A 904 -42.08 -6.84 -4.26
CA ALA A 904 -42.39 -5.42 -4.38
C ALA A 904 -43.88 -5.11 -4.66
N SER A 905 -44.68 -6.11 -5.08
CA SER A 905 -46.10 -5.93 -5.34
C SER A 905 -46.97 -5.96 -4.07
N LYS A 906 -46.42 -6.48 -2.96
CA LYS A 906 -47.11 -6.54 -1.67
C LYS A 906 -46.86 -5.28 -0.85
N PRO A 907 -47.79 -4.89 0.04
CA PRO A 907 -47.56 -3.82 1.00
C PRO A 907 -46.27 -4.05 1.79
N LEU A 908 -45.51 -2.97 2.00
CA LEU A 908 -44.29 -2.99 2.80
C LEU A 908 -44.57 -3.51 4.23
N ILE A 909 -43.85 -4.56 4.63
CA ILE A 909 -43.74 -4.98 6.02
C ILE A 909 -42.78 -4.01 6.71
N THR A 910 -43.27 -3.29 7.72
CA THR A 910 -42.54 -2.23 8.40
C THR A 910 -41.69 -2.73 9.56
N VAL A 911 -40.85 -1.84 10.11
CA VAL A 911 -40.11 -2.10 11.36
C VAL A 911 -41.07 -2.40 12.52
N GLU A 912 -42.17 -1.64 12.66
CA GLU A 912 -43.18 -1.87 13.72
C GLU A 912 -43.83 -3.25 13.57
N ASP A 913 -44.12 -3.70 12.34
CA ASP A 913 -44.67 -5.03 12.09
C ASP A 913 -43.71 -6.15 12.52
N LEU A 914 -42.41 -6.02 12.18
CA LEU A 914 -41.38 -6.98 12.55
C LEU A 914 -41.21 -7.08 14.06
N VAL A 915 -41.11 -5.94 14.75
CA VAL A 915 -40.93 -5.90 16.21
C VAL A 915 -42.19 -6.38 16.92
N THR A 916 -43.38 -6.01 16.45
CA THR A 916 -44.64 -6.51 17.02
C THR A 916 -44.80 -8.01 16.82
N LYS A 917 -44.39 -8.55 15.66
CA LYS A 917 -44.33 -9.99 15.42
C LYS A 917 -43.34 -10.67 16.37
N HIS A 918 -42.18 -10.07 16.61
CA HIS A 918 -41.20 -10.55 17.56
C HIS A 918 -41.78 -10.63 18.98
N TRP A 919 -42.41 -9.56 19.46
CA TRP A 919 -43.06 -9.52 20.77
C TRP A 919 -44.17 -10.54 20.91
N LYS A 920 -44.99 -10.77 19.87
CA LYS A 920 -46.02 -11.82 19.89
C LYS A 920 -45.44 -13.23 20.04
N LYS A 921 -44.21 -13.46 19.55
CA LYS A 921 -43.55 -14.76 19.64
C LYS A 921 -42.85 -14.97 20.99
N TYR A 922 -42.14 -13.96 21.47
CA TYR A 922 -41.22 -14.09 22.61
C TYR A 922 -41.72 -13.45 23.91
N GLY A 923 -42.84 -12.73 23.86
CA GLY A 923 -43.21 -11.74 24.86
C GLY A 923 -42.45 -10.43 24.66
N ARG A 924 -42.76 -9.42 25.47
CA ARG A 924 -42.10 -8.13 25.45
C ARG A 924 -41.37 -7.88 26.75
N ASN A 925 -40.11 -7.48 26.63
CA ASN A 925 -39.31 -6.99 27.75
C ASN A 925 -39.38 -5.46 27.73
N TYR A 926 -40.36 -4.90 28.44
CA TYR A 926 -40.41 -3.45 28.61
C TYR A 926 -39.16 -3.01 29.36
N TYR A 927 -38.52 -1.95 28.89
CA TYR A 927 -37.23 -1.51 29.39
C TYR A 927 -37.16 0.00 29.49
N CYS A 928 -36.52 0.52 30.53
CA CYS A 928 -36.03 1.88 30.58
C CYS A 928 -34.76 2.01 31.43
N ARG A 929 -34.01 3.09 31.20
CA ARG A 929 -32.88 3.50 32.03
C ARG A 929 -33.09 4.90 32.58
N TYR A 930 -32.90 5.04 33.89
CA TYR A 930 -32.92 6.32 34.61
C TYR A 930 -31.49 6.67 35.03
N ASP A 931 -30.99 7.79 34.53
CA ASP A 931 -29.68 8.32 34.90
C ASP A 931 -29.85 9.53 35.82
N TYR A 932 -29.20 9.49 36.98
CA TYR A 932 -29.11 10.60 37.93
C TYR A 932 -27.69 11.14 37.89
N GLU A 933 -27.48 12.21 37.13
CA GLU A 933 -26.16 12.75 36.84
C GLU A 933 -25.73 13.83 37.84
N GLY A 934 -24.42 14.02 38.00
CA GLY A 934 -23.88 15.10 38.83
C GLY A 934 -24.19 14.96 40.32
N VAL A 935 -24.50 13.75 40.79
CA VAL A 935 -24.85 13.52 42.21
C VAL A 935 -23.60 13.48 43.09
N ASP A 936 -23.77 13.75 44.39
CA ASP A 936 -22.70 13.64 45.37
C ASP A 936 -22.18 12.19 45.43
N LYS A 937 -20.89 12.02 45.12
CA LYS A 937 -20.25 10.71 45.03
C LYS A 937 -20.29 9.95 46.36
N THR A 938 -20.10 10.64 47.48
CA THR A 938 -20.07 10.00 48.81
C THR A 938 -21.45 9.44 49.15
N LYS A 939 -22.51 10.23 48.93
CA LYS A 939 -23.88 9.80 49.16
C LYS A 939 -24.31 8.68 48.21
N ALA A 940 -23.93 8.77 46.94
CA ALA A 940 -24.22 7.73 45.96
C ALA A 940 -23.53 6.40 46.31
N VAL A 941 -22.27 6.45 46.76
CA VAL A 941 -21.56 5.26 47.27
C VAL A 941 -22.26 4.67 48.49
N ALA A 942 -22.67 5.51 49.45
CA ALA A 942 -23.39 5.05 50.64
C ALA A 942 -24.72 4.35 50.30
N MET A 943 -25.46 4.87 49.30
CA MET A 943 -26.68 4.24 48.79
C MET A 943 -26.41 2.85 48.20
N MET A 944 -25.37 2.73 47.37
CA MET A 944 -24.95 1.45 46.79
C MET A 944 -24.49 0.47 47.85
N ASP A 945 -23.73 0.92 48.85
CA ASP A 945 -23.23 0.06 49.94
C ASP A 945 -24.36 -0.45 50.84
N LYS A 946 -25.38 0.37 51.10
CA LYS A 946 -26.62 -0.07 51.76
C LYS A 946 -27.28 -1.19 50.97
N MET A 947 -27.52 -0.99 49.68
CA MET A 947 -28.13 -2.01 48.84
C MET A 947 -27.30 -3.30 48.78
N ARG A 948 -25.96 -3.21 48.71
CA ARG A 948 -25.06 -4.38 48.75
C ARG A 948 -25.22 -5.17 50.04
N ALA A 949 -25.25 -4.50 51.19
CA ALA A 949 -25.41 -5.12 52.49
C ALA A 949 -26.77 -5.83 52.65
N GLU A 950 -27.79 -5.40 51.91
CA GLU A 950 -29.14 -5.94 51.96
C GLU A 950 -29.46 -6.99 50.88
N THR A 951 -28.51 -7.37 50.03
CA THR A 951 -28.73 -8.39 48.97
C THR A 951 -29.27 -9.71 49.53
N ALA A 952 -28.66 -10.24 50.59
CA ALA A 952 -29.09 -11.47 51.23
C ALA A 952 -30.51 -11.38 51.84
N SER A 953 -30.85 -10.26 52.48
CA SER A 953 -32.16 -10.07 53.12
C SER A 953 -33.28 -9.74 52.12
N ASN A 954 -32.94 -9.22 50.93
CA ASN A 954 -33.90 -8.98 49.86
C ASN A 954 -34.16 -10.23 48.99
N THR A 955 -33.29 -11.25 49.02
CA THR A 955 -33.54 -12.51 48.31
C THR A 955 -34.74 -13.24 48.92
N GLY A 956 -35.73 -13.60 48.09
CA GLY A 956 -37.00 -14.20 48.50
C GLY A 956 -38.07 -13.21 49.00
N LYS A 957 -37.72 -11.92 49.13
CA LYS A 957 -38.64 -10.87 49.61
C LYS A 957 -39.66 -10.50 48.54
N THR A 958 -40.88 -10.21 48.97
CA THR A 958 -41.92 -9.61 48.10
C THR A 958 -41.97 -8.11 48.34
N VAL A 959 -41.89 -7.31 47.28
CA VAL A 959 -41.97 -5.85 47.32
C VAL A 959 -43.02 -5.40 46.29
N GLY A 960 -44.09 -4.77 46.77
CA GLY A 960 -45.28 -4.55 45.95
C GLY A 960 -45.89 -5.87 45.49
N LYS A 961 -46.09 -6.03 44.17
CA LYS A 961 -46.57 -7.28 43.55
C LYS A 961 -45.45 -8.23 43.12
N TYR A 962 -44.18 -7.85 43.25
CA TYR A 962 -43.04 -8.60 42.70
C TYR A 962 -42.33 -9.39 43.79
N LYS A 963 -41.97 -10.63 43.50
CA LYS A 963 -41.17 -11.49 44.37
C LYS A 963 -39.75 -11.60 43.82
N ILE A 964 -38.77 -11.20 44.64
CA ILE A 964 -37.35 -11.21 44.29
C ILE A 964 -36.85 -12.65 44.41
N ALA A 965 -36.54 -13.28 43.29
CA ALA A 965 -35.93 -14.62 43.23
C ALA A 965 -34.46 -14.57 43.69
N THR A 966 -33.74 -13.53 43.31
CA THR A 966 -32.31 -13.37 43.65
C THR A 966 -31.97 -11.88 43.74
N ALA A 967 -31.26 -11.50 44.79
CA ALA A 967 -30.60 -10.20 44.87
C ALA A 967 -29.10 -10.40 45.13
N ASP A 968 -28.28 -9.83 44.26
CA ASP A 968 -26.81 -9.99 44.31
C ASP A 968 -26.06 -8.72 43.84
N ASP A 969 -24.74 -8.71 44.05
CA ASP A 969 -23.84 -7.76 43.41
C ASP A 969 -23.07 -8.51 42.31
N PHE A 970 -23.38 -8.19 41.06
CA PHE A 970 -22.98 -8.97 39.90
C PHE A 970 -21.47 -9.19 39.87
N THR A 971 -21.11 -10.47 39.79
CA THR A 971 -19.73 -10.94 39.63
C THR A 971 -19.68 -11.82 38.39
N TYR A 972 -18.76 -11.48 37.49
CA TYR A 972 -18.52 -12.23 36.27
C TYR A 972 -17.16 -12.91 36.36
N VAL A 973 -17.15 -14.21 36.06
CA VAL A 973 -15.92 -14.98 35.82
C VAL A 973 -15.87 -15.21 34.32
N ASP A 974 -14.88 -14.63 33.66
CA ASP A 974 -14.73 -14.75 32.21
C ASP A 974 -14.45 -16.21 31.84
N PRO A 975 -15.27 -16.83 30.98
CA PRO A 975 -15.14 -18.25 30.66
C PRO A 975 -13.96 -18.55 29.73
N VAL A 976 -13.26 -17.52 29.25
CA VAL A 976 -12.16 -17.63 28.29
C VAL A 976 -10.81 -17.49 29.00
N ASP A 977 -10.62 -16.41 29.76
CA ASP A 977 -9.33 -16.11 30.43
C ASP A 977 -9.35 -16.31 31.96
N GLY A 978 -10.51 -16.61 32.56
CA GLY A 978 -10.67 -16.84 34.00
C GLY A 978 -10.60 -15.59 34.86
N SER A 979 -10.52 -14.39 34.26
CA SER A 979 -10.52 -13.12 34.98
C SER A 979 -11.84 -12.90 35.72
N VAL A 980 -11.78 -12.20 36.86
CA VAL A 980 -12.94 -12.00 37.74
C VAL A 980 -13.26 -10.52 37.90
N ALA A 981 -14.39 -10.10 37.34
CA ALA A 981 -14.93 -8.75 37.51
C ALA A 981 -15.99 -8.73 38.62
N LYS A 982 -15.70 -8.08 39.75
CA LYS A 982 -16.59 -7.95 40.91
C LYS A 982 -17.27 -6.58 40.94
N LYS A 983 -18.35 -6.48 41.72
CA LYS A 983 -19.08 -5.22 42.00
C LYS A 983 -19.59 -4.49 40.75
N GLN A 984 -20.05 -5.26 39.76
CA GLN A 984 -20.40 -4.71 38.44
C GLN A 984 -21.81 -4.10 38.40
N GLY A 985 -22.61 -4.32 39.44
CA GLY A 985 -23.94 -3.74 39.60
C GLY A 985 -24.81 -4.59 40.50
N ILE A 986 -25.68 -3.94 41.27
CA ILE A 986 -26.60 -4.63 42.17
C ILE A 986 -27.83 -5.04 41.37
N ARG A 987 -28.23 -6.30 41.43
CA ARG A 987 -29.38 -6.83 40.68
C ARG A 987 -30.45 -7.31 41.64
N PHE A 988 -31.70 -7.04 41.30
CA PHE A 988 -32.89 -7.62 41.92
C PHE A 988 -33.66 -8.33 40.81
N LEU A 989 -33.54 -9.65 40.76
CA LEU A 989 -34.13 -10.50 39.73
C LEU A 989 -35.44 -11.09 40.27
N MET A 990 -36.55 -10.85 39.57
CA MET A 990 -37.89 -11.29 39.98
C MET A 990 -38.22 -12.68 39.43
N GLU A 991 -39.15 -13.41 40.07
CA GLU A 991 -39.57 -14.75 39.63
C GLU A 991 -40.26 -14.78 38.25
N ASP A 992 -40.90 -13.68 37.85
CA ASP A 992 -41.59 -13.55 36.55
C ASP A 992 -40.63 -13.21 35.39
N GLY A 993 -39.33 -13.04 35.68
CA GLY A 993 -38.32 -12.63 34.71
C GLY A 993 -38.11 -11.12 34.59
N SER A 994 -38.88 -10.31 35.33
CA SER A 994 -38.61 -8.88 35.50
C SER A 994 -37.36 -8.64 36.36
N ARG A 995 -36.76 -7.45 36.27
CA ARG A 995 -35.58 -7.11 37.07
C ARG A 995 -35.34 -5.62 37.23
N VAL A 996 -34.60 -5.30 38.29
CA VAL A 996 -34.10 -3.95 38.59
C VAL A 996 -32.60 -4.03 38.81
N ILE A 997 -31.84 -3.14 38.19
CA ILE A 997 -30.38 -3.11 38.28
C ILE A 997 -29.93 -1.70 38.66
N PHE A 998 -28.96 -1.60 39.58
CA PHE A 998 -28.30 -0.35 39.94
C PHE A 998 -26.82 -0.40 39.63
N ARG A 999 -26.32 0.65 38.98
CA ARG A 999 -24.89 0.87 38.76
C ARG A 999 -24.49 2.26 39.16
N LEU A 1000 -23.25 2.39 39.62
CA LEU A 1000 -22.64 3.66 39.92
C LEU A 1000 -21.47 3.88 38.95
N SER A 1001 -21.53 5.00 38.24
CA SER A 1001 -20.52 5.46 37.31
C SER A 1001 -19.94 6.79 37.81
N GLY A 1002 -18.69 7.12 37.49
CA GLY A 1002 -18.12 8.41 37.88
C GLY A 1002 -16.74 8.67 37.29
N THR A 1003 -16.57 9.85 36.74
CA THR A 1003 -15.29 10.44 36.31
C THR A 1003 -14.72 11.31 37.43
N ALA A 1004 -13.39 11.33 37.56
CA ALA A 1004 -12.75 12.25 38.49
C ALA A 1004 -13.07 13.70 38.10
N GLY A 1005 -13.73 14.46 38.97
CA GLY A 1005 -13.93 15.91 38.84
C GLY A 1005 -15.36 16.40 38.58
N SER A 1006 -16.33 15.55 38.20
CA SER A 1006 -17.68 15.99 37.78
C SER A 1006 -18.86 15.40 38.58
N GLY A 1007 -18.60 14.78 39.74
CA GLY A 1007 -19.62 14.06 40.54
C GLY A 1007 -19.72 12.57 40.17
N ALA A 1008 -20.79 11.90 40.61
CA ALA A 1008 -21.12 10.54 40.20
C ALA A 1008 -22.43 10.51 39.41
N THR A 1009 -22.64 9.43 38.66
CA THR A 1009 -23.90 9.13 37.98
C THR A 1009 -24.43 7.78 38.47
N ILE A 1010 -25.60 7.79 39.08
CA ILE A 1010 -26.34 6.57 39.41
C ILE A 1010 -27.17 6.19 38.18
N ARG A 1011 -27.07 4.95 37.75
CA ARG A 1011 -27.88 4.39 36.66
C ARG A 1011 -28.79 3.30 37.22
N MET A 1012 -30.09 3.50 37.06
CA MET A 1012 -31.13 2.56 37.44
C MET A 1012 -31.77 1.99 36.17
N TYR A 1013 -31.67 0.68 35.97
CA TYR A 1013 -32.22 -0.02 34.82
C TYR A 1013 -33.42 -0.85 35.28
N ILE A 1014 -34.53 -0.72 34.57
CA ILE A 1014 -35.80 -1.34 34.95
C ILE A 1014 -36.31 -2.14 33.77
N GLU A 1015 -36.62 -3.41 34.02
CA GLU A 1015 -37.14 -4.30 33.00
C GLU A 1015 -38.34 -5.09 33.54
N GLN A 1016 -39.47 -5.00 32.84
CA GLN A 1016 -40.64 -5.82 33.12
C GLN A 1016 -40.92 -6.75 31.94
N TYR A 1017 -40.96 -8.06 32.21
CA TYR A 1017 -41.30 -9.05 31.20
C TYR A 1017 -42.81 -9.29 31.18
N GLU A 1018 -43.43 -9.15 30.01
CA GLU A 1018 -44.83 -9.45 29.77
C GLU A 1018 -44.96 -10.48 28.65
N PRO A 1019 -45.37 -11.72 28.94
CA PRO A 1019 -45.43 -12.80 27.93
C PRO A 1019 -46.58 -12.62 26.94
N GLU A 1020 -47.69 -11.98 27.35
CA GLU A 1020 -48.92 -11.88 26.53
C GLU A 1020 -49.35 -10.42 26.25
N LYS A 1021 -49.25 -9.51 27.23
CA LYS A 1021 -49.72 -8.11 27.11
C LYS A 1021 -48.62 -7.19 26.58
N THR A 1022 -48.36 -7.29 25.28
CA THR A 1022 -47.21 -6.63 24.64
C THR A 1022 -47.51 -5.24 24.04
N ASP A 1023 -48.76 -4.77 24.13
CA ASP A 1023 -49.28 -3.55 23.49
C ASP A 1023 -49.37 -2.33 24.42
N SER A 1024 -48.99 -2.47 25.69
CA SER A 1024 -48.98 -1.36 26.64
C SER A 1024 -47.92 -0.31 26.27
N LEU A 1025 -48.13 0.94 26.71
CA LEU A 1025 -47.05 1.92 26.73
C LEU A 1025 -45.99 1.48 27.75
N ALA A 1026 -44.71 1.64 27.41
CA ALA A 1026 -43.63 1.20 28.28
C ALA A 1026 -43.65 1.91 29.65
N ALA A 1027 -43.97 3.21 29.68
CA ALA A 1027 -44.11 3.97 30.92
C ALA A 1027 -45.16 3.37 31.86
N ASP A 1028 -46.31 2.94 31.31
CA ASP A 1028 -47.41 2.37 32.10
C ASP A 1028 -47.04 0.96 32.60
N ALA A 1029 -46.44 0.15 31.73
CA ALA A 1029 -46.00 -1.20 32.08
C ALA A 1029 -44.96 -1.19 33.21
N LEU A 1030 -44.02 -0.24 33.16
CA LEU A 1030 -42.87 -0.14 34.09
C LEU A 1030 -43.19 0.58 35.40
N ALA A 1031 -44.28 1.36 35.48
CA ALA A 1031 -44.58 2.23 36.62
C ALA A 1031 -44.54 1.51 37.98
N GLY A 1032 -45.11 0.31 38.04
CA GLY A 1032 -45.11 -0.50 39.26
C GLY A 1032 -43.71 -0.92 39.70
N LEU A 1033 -42.87 -1.35 38.76
CA LEU A 1033 -41.51 -1.81 39.04
C LEU A 1033 -40.55 -0.64 39.33
N ILE A 1034 -40.76 0.52 38.72
CA ILE A 1034 -40.02 1.75 39.03
C ILE A 1034 -40.23 2.16 40.49
N ARG A 1035 -41.48 2.10 41.00
CA ARG A 1035 -41.74 2.39 42.42
C ARG A 1035 -40.99 1.42 43.33
N VAL A 1036 -41.02 0.12 43.00
CA VAL A 1036 -40.26 -0.91 43.73
C VAL A 1036 -38.75 -0.60 43.73
N ALA A 1037 -38.20 -0.19 42.58
CA ALA A 1037 -36.80 0.19 42.48
C ALA A 1037 -36.45 1.37 43.40
N LEU A 1038 -37.27 2.43 43.39
CA LEU A 1038 -37.09 3.61 44.25
C LEU A 1038 -37.18 3.27 45.73
N ASP A 1039 -38.10 2.38 46.12
CA ASP A 1039 -38.25 1.89 47.49
C ASP A 1039 -37.04 1.06 47.96
N LEU A 1040 -36.46 0.24 47.09
CA LEU A 1040 -35.30 -0.59 47.42
C LEU A 1040 -34.04 0.25 47.68
N CYS A 1041 -33.81 1.27 46.86
CA CYS A 1041 -32.59 2.08 46.94
C CYS A 1041 -32.69 3.26 47.92
N GLY A 1042 -33.89 3.77 48.20
CA GLY A 1042 -34.07 4.98 49.01
C GLY A 1042 -33.53 6.25 48.31
N MET A 1043 -33.67 6.34 46.98
CA MET A 1043 -33.05 7.37 46.14
C MET A 1043 -33.15 8.79 46.72
N LYS A 1044 -34.36 9.20 47.12
CA LYS A 1044 -34.63 10.53 47.68
C LYS A 1044 -33.87 10.83 48.97
N GLU A 1045 -33.70 9.83 49.82
CA GLU A 1045 -33.01 9.99 51.12
C GLU A 1045 -31.51 10.25 50.92
N TYR A 1046 -30.89 9.59 49.93
CA TYR A 1046 -29.47 9.71 49.67
C TYR A 1046 -29.12 10.90 48.77
N ILE A 1047 -29.85 11.12 47.68
CA ILE A 1047 -29.49 12.15 46.68
C ILE A 1047 -30.49 13.30 46.57
N GLY A 1048 -31.57 13.29 47.36
CA GLY A 1048 -32.54 14.40 47.46
C GLY A 1048 -33.64 14.43 46.41
N THR A 1049 -33.61 13.54 45.40
CA THR A 1049 -34.61 13.48 44.31
C THR A 1049 -34.93 12.04 43.93
N GLU A 1050 -36.15 11.81 43.41
CA GLU A 1050 -36.52 10.58 42.68
C GLU A 1050 -36.62 10.84 41.15
N GLU A 1051 -36.57 12.10 40.73
CA GLU A 1051 -36.63 12.48 39.31
C GLU A 1051 -35.25 12.30 38.65
N PRO A 1052 -35.15 11.48 37.59
CA PRO A 1052 -33.90 11.29 36.88
C PRO A 1052 -33.55 12.50 36.01
N THR A 1053 -32.26 12.68 35.73
CA THR A 1053 -31.76 13.67 34.77
C THR A 1053 -32.09 13.26 33.34
N VAL A 1054 -31.93 11.98 33.02
CA VAL A 1054 -32.17 11.41 31.68
C VAL A 1054 -33.00 10.12 31.81
N ILE A 1055 -33.95 9.94 30.89
CA ILE A 1055 -34.70 8.70 30.71
C ILE A 1055 -34.41 8.20 29.29
N THR A 1056 -33.99 6.94 29.18
CA THR A 1056 -33.80 6.23 27.91
C THR A 1056 -34.78 5.08 27.79
#